data_AF-A0A928BBM2-F1
#
_entry.id   AF-A0A928BBM2-F1
#
_cell.length_a   1.000
_cell.length_b   1.000
_cell.length_c   1.000
_cell.angle_alpha   90.00
_cell.angle_beta   90.00
_cell.angle_gamma   90.00
#
_symmetry.space_group_name_H-M   'P 1'
#
loop_
_entity.id
_entity.type
_entity.pdbx_description
1 polymer ?
#
loop_
_entity_poly.entity_id
_entity_poly.type
_entity_poly.pdbx_seq_one_letter_code
_entity_poly.pdbx_strand_id
1 'polypeptide(L)'
;MTNNRKLLIYGSLTAVLLIVVIAIFFISLFGGKGDGAGKGVLSGSGELCRAIPSDAVAVFDIGTAGEFMPMLNDTLSFAYRLVDERHPVSRLQSRIAEMFPQQELPLVLSLHYSSKNDVSVLAFTDLSGINPEGRSAAEVLPFLQGRKRKYNYTDIYRFNDTLNVALCNNILVMSTSSFLVESVIRHMDNGTSILDNVDFASLYAKRGGKKALYINHHQIGKFFSGVVMRQFLKYSDFVLRYASWSSFDMSYENGVLKLDGALGNDREEKYQSTELMGQKNGKSEMGSVLPAQTLFCASILLSDFQSYSKAHQLFLEVHKKLSGYKYKQHIVGIEGKMTPLEYADSLGAKELVAAYCKFGDRHEWLTFVRGESSFGLGNVVASVIDKKKVPQVQDYEYKGYLESVFGEIFSHCNEESICDLGGGWSIIGPTDILAEFALGNANYTTFDYWFDQTPLKSFTGSQGVVKVIANIKESPDSLLQTVKPYYRNLFARSTEYNNFEVAALNIGVEGADVVAQVEFHASRLAQMPHEKPREESVDNTIYIDSTIVVGKGPFEIRDHVKGEKLFVEQLPNNKIRLMSGAKKGIWAIPFETPVCGVIDQVDFFQNGKLQMIFASEDRLYLLDRMARMVRDFPVKLEKRVLLGPKLFDLKGNKEYKFFVLNEDNSVSLYNLERKKSLKGLHIKAPEFVKELPDIKEINGENYIILKSVFRTRIYRMDGTEVEVKDKKRVISNESQIDLEGGDEIRVTGKDGKEFIVNLKTGKTRKVQ
;
A
#
# COMPACT_ATOMS: atom_id res chain seq x y z
N MET A 1 7.42 -17.94 -17.48
CA MET A 1 6.28 -18.39 -16.64
C MET A 1 6.38 -17.70 -15.30
N THR A 2 5.42 -17.04 -14.68
CA THR A 2 4.06 -16.60 -15.03
C THR A 2 3.76 -15.59 -13.92
N ASN A 3 3.75 -14.29 -14.26
CA ASN A 3 3.36 -13.21 -13.36
C ASN A 3 1.87 -13.36 -13.03
N ASN A 4 1.56 -13.95 -11.87
CA ASN A 4 0.23 -13.95 -11.27
C ASN A 4 0.37 -14.27 -9.77
N ARG A 5 0.75 -13.27 -8.97
CA ARG A 5 0.93 -13.36 -7.50
C ARG A 5 0.25 -12.20 -6.76
N LYS A 6 -1.00 -11.97 -7.10
CA LYS A 6 -1.78 -10.78 -6.76
C LYS A 6 -3.21 -11.28 -6.76
N LEU A 7 -3.84 -11.64 -5.63
CA LEU A 7 -5.19 -12.25 -5.68
C LEU A 7 -6.20 -12.01 -4.55
N LEU A 8 -5.82 -11.62 -3.33
CA LEU A 8 -6.85 -11.34 -2.30
C LEU A 8 -6.62 -10.05 -1.52
N ILE A 9 -5.37 -9.57 -1.49
CA ILE A 9 -5.05 -8.19 -1.12
C ILE A 9 -5.85 -7.25 -1.97
N TYR A 10 -5.79 -7.40 -3.29
CA TYR A 10 -6.59 -6.59 -4.19
C TYR A 10 -8.10 -6.79 -4.06
N GLY A 11 -8.63 -7.84 -3.40
CA GLY A 11 -10.09 -7.97 -3.18
C GLY A 11 -10.57 -7.01 -2.10
N SER A 12 -10.09 -7.18 -0.87
CA SER A 12 -10.40 -6.29 0.25
C SER A 12 -9.81 -4.90 0.05
N LEU A 13 -8.63 -4.78 -0.57
CA LEU A 13 -8.02 -3.50 -0.94
C LEU A 13 -8.75 -2.82 -2.10
N THR A 14 -9.21 -3.53 -3.15
CA THR A 14 -10.05 -2.85 -4.15
C THR A 14 -11.42 -2.56 -3.59
N ALA A 15 -11.95 -3.32 -2.63
CA ALA A 15 -13.17 -2.95 -1.92
C ALA A 15 -12.96 -1.69 -1.08
N VAL A 16 -11.88 -1.59 -0.30
CA VAL A 16 -11.50 -0.39 0.45
C VAL A 16 -11.20 0.77 -0.48
N LEU A 17 -10.38 0.59 -1.51
CA LEU A 17 -10.09 1.62 -2.51
C LEU A 17 -11.31 1.98 -3.35
N LEU A 18 -12.27 1.08 -3.55
CA LEU A 18 -13.52 1.37 -4.24
C LEU A 18 -14.45 2.14 -3.32
N ILE A 19 -14.62 1.74 -2.07
CA ILE A 19 -15.41 2.47 -1.07
C ILE A 19 -14.79 3.85 -0.85
N VAL A 20 -13.46 3.92 -0.72
CA VAL A 20 -12.70 5.16 -0.62
C VAL A 20 -12.81 5.95 -1.91
N VAL A 21 -12.71 5.38 -3.11
CA VAL A 21 -12.92 6.12 -4.37
C VAL A 21 -14.38 6.54 -4.53
N ILE A 22 -15.38 5.78 -4.07
CA ILE A 22 -16.80 6.16 -4.11
C ILE A 22 -17.08 7.27 -3.11
N ALA A 23 -16.57 7.14 -1.89
CA ALA A 23 -16.71 8.13 -0.83
C ALA A 23 -15.94 9.40 -1.19
N ILE A 24 -14.70 9.27 -1.69
CA ILE A 24 -13.90 10.35 -2.26
C ILE A 24 -14.66 10.94 -3.43
N PHE A 25 -15.00 10.22 -4.50
CA PHE A 25 -15.83 10.66 -5.65
C PHE A 25 -17.06 11.45 -5.20
N PHE A 26 -17.76 10.96 -4.18
CA PHE A 26 -18.91 11.62 -3.61
C PHE A 26 -18.56 12.92 -2.87
N ILE A 27 -17.47 12.92 -2.10
CA ILE A 27 -16.88 14.12 -1.50
C ILE A 27 -16.34 15.10 -2.57
N SER A 28 -15.82 14.68 -3.75
CA SER A 28 -15.48 15.65 -4.84
C SER A 28 -16.72 16.23 -5.41
N LEU A 29 -17.75 15.40 -5.50
CA LEU A 29 -18.94 15.90 -6.10
C LEU A 29 -19.51 16.94 -5.13
N PHE A 30 -19.47 16.73 -3.81
CA PHE A 30 -20.40 17.40 -2.90
C PHE A 30 -19.90 17.64 -1.45
N GLY A 31 -18.60 17.79 -1.16
CA GLY A 31 -18.05 17.71 0.23
C GLY A 31 -17.03 18.78 0.68
N GLY A 32 -17.22 19.26 1.93
CA GLY A 32 -16.47 20.26 2.74
C GLY A 32 -17.25 20.82 3.96
N LYS A 33 -16.79 21.88 4.63
CA LYS A 33 -17.15 22.08 6.05
C LYS A 33 -18.59 22.44 6.37
N GLY A 34 -19.22 21.55 7.14
CA GLY A 34 -20.21 21.90 8.14
C GLY A 34 -19.90 21.13 9.41
N ASP A 35 -19.12 21.73 10.32
CA ASP A 35 -19.10 21.31 11.72
C ASP A 35 -20.49 21.59 12.28
N GLY A 36 -21.27 20.53 12.40
CA GLY A 36 -22.65 20.64 12.82
C GLY A 36 -23.16 19.28 13.26
N ALA A 37 -22.91 18.94 14.52
CA ALA A 37 -23.71 17.98 15.26
C ALA A 37 -25.16 18.49 15.38
N GLY A 38 -25.90 18.48 14.26
CA GLY A 38 -27.31 18.78 14.24
C GLY A 38 -28.08 17.54 14.70
N LYS A 39 -28.48 17.48 15.96
CA LYS A 39 -29.51 16.53 16.40
C LYS A 39 -30.85 16.99 15.82
N GLY A 40 -31.32 16.31 14.77
CA GLY A 40 -32.63 16.55 14.18
C GLY A 40 -32.86 15.57 13.03
N VAL A 41 -33.79 14.62 13.23
CA VAL A 41 -34.34 13.79 12.16
C VAL A 41 -35.13 14.71 11.24
N LEU A 42 -34.68 14.92 10.01
CA LEU A 42 -35.48 15.62 9.01
C LEU A 42 -36.56 14.66 8.49
N SER A 43 -37.81 14.93 8.89
CA SER A 43 -39.01 14.39 8.26
C SER A 43 -39.03 14.77 6.79
N GLY A 44 -38.96 13.80 5.87
CA GLY A 44 -39.13 14.02 4.42
C GLY A 44 -38.26 13.17 3.49
N SER A 45 -37.08 12.71 3.94
CA SER A 45 -36.18 11.90 3.08
C SER A 45 -36.77 10.54 2.69
N GLY A 46 -37.75 10.01 3.44
CA GLY A 46 -38.46 8.78 3.09
C GLY A 46 -39.28 8.92 1.80
N GLU A 47 -39.88 10.08 1.54
CA GLU A 47 -40.58 10.34 0.28
C GLU A 47 -39.62 10.52 -0.89
N LEU A 48 -38.45 11.13 -0.65
CA LEU A 48 -37.39 11.20 -1.65
C LEU A 48 -36.86 9.81 -2.05
N CYS A 49 -36.65 8.93 -1.09
CA CYS A 49 -36.25 7.54 -1.38
C CYS A 49 -37.31 6.78 -2.19
N ARG A 50 -38.60 7.12 -2.06
CA ARG A 50 -39.66 6.52 -2.90
C ARG A 50 -39.47 6.82 -4.38
N ALA A 51 -38.94 7.99 -4.73
CA ALA A 51 -38.69 8.38 -6.11
C ALA A 51 -37.45 7.70 -6.73
N ILE A 52 -36.56 7.12 -5.92
CA ILE A 52 -35.30 6.54 -6.41
C ILE A 52 -35.57 5.19 -7.09
N PRO A 53 -35.14 5.01 -8.35
CA PRO A 53 -35.25 3.73 -9.04
C PRO A 53 -34.48 2.61 -8.33
N SER A 54 -35.04 1.39 -8.33
CA SER A 54 -34.46 0.21 -7.68
C SER A 54 -33.10 -0.26 -8.25
N ASP A 55 -32.71 0.22 -9.43
CA ASP A 55 -31.44 -0.09 -10.09
C ASP A 55 -30.28 0.83 -9.68
N ALA A 56 -30.48 1.67 -8.66
CA ALA A 56 -29.45 2.55 -8.12
C ALA A 56 -28.19 1.75 -7.74
N VAL A 57 -27.04 2.23 -8.23
CA VAL A 57 -25.70 1.72 -7.91
C VAL A 57 -25.28 2.20 -6.52
N ALA A 58 -25.60 3.44 -6.21
CA ALA A 58 -25.41 4.04 -4.90
C ALA A 58 -26.48 5.11 -4.66
N VAL A 59 -26.81 5.32 -3.39
CA VAL A 59 -27.69 6.40 -2.92
C VAL A 59 -26.95 7.21 -1.88
N PHE A 60 -27.15 8.50 -1.93
CA PHE A 60 -26.53 9.45 -1.02
C PHE A 60 -27.58 10.36 -0.44
N ASP A 61 -27.81 10.22 0.86
CA ASP A 61 -28.64 11.13 1.62
C ASP A 61 -27.75 12.24 2.19
N ILE A 62 -27.92 13.47 1.70
CA ILE A 62 -27.06 14.61 2.03
C ILE A 62 -27.64 15.42 3.19
N GLY A 63 -28.87 15.12 3.62
CA GLY A 63 -29.63 16.02 4.48
C GLY A 63 -30.23 17.13 3.63
N THR A 64 -29.60 18.32 3.58
CA THR A 64 -30.19 19.52 2.95
C THR A 64 -29.27 20.17 1.92
N ALA A 65 -29.85 20.90 0.97
CA ALA A 65 -29.11 21.65 -0.06
C ALA A 65 -28.25 22.80 0.52
N GLY A 66 -28.59 23.31 1.71
CA GLY A 66 -27.77 24.29 2.43
C GLY A 66 -26.50 23.69 3.04
N GLU A 67 -26.58 22.45 3.56
CA GLU A 67 -25.42 21.71 4.08
C GLU A 67 -24.45 21.25 2.97
N PHE A 68 -24.89 21.28 1.71
CA PHE A 68 -24.14 20.90 0.51
C PHE A 68 -23.21 22.00 -0.05
N MET A 69 -23.52 23.29 0.21
CA MET A 69 -22.81 24.41 -0.44
C MET A 69 -21.50 24.81 0.26
N PRO A 70 -21.42 24.92 1.60
CA PRO A 70 -20.16 25.04 2.34
C PRO A 70 -19.26 23.82 2.11
N MET A 71 -19.92 22.68 1.83
CA MET A 71 -19.27 21.47 1.40
C MET A 71 -18.35 21.72 0.19
N LEU A 72 -18.79 22.40 -0.85
CA LEU A 72 -17.94 22.65 -2.01
C LEU A 72 -16.68 23.52 -1.76
N ASN A 73 -16.61 24.26 -0.65
CA ASN A 73 -15.60 25.30 -0.44
C ASN A 73 -14.45 24.96 0.52
N ASP A 74 -14.62 24.00 1.44
CA ASP A 74 -13.67 23.82 2.52
C ASP A 74 -13.38 22.33 2.75
N THR A 75 -12.55 21.74 1.89
CA THR A 75 -11.35 20.93 2.24
C THR A 75 -10.73 20.38 0.93
N LEU A 76 -9.47 20.73 0.66
CA LEU A 76 -8.53 20.08 -0.26
C LEU A 76 -9.08 19.51 -1.61
N SER A 77 -9.06 20.37 -2.65
CA SER A 77 -8.63 20.06 -4.03
C SER A 77 -9.14 18.83 -4.79
N PHE A 78 -10.21 18.16 -4.37
CA PHE A 78 -10.82 17.05 -5.11
C PHE A 78 -11.96 17.51 -6.05
N ALA A 79 -12.68 18.59 -5.69
CA ALA A 79 -13.93 19.05 -6.35
C ALA A 79 -13.80 20.12 -7.45
N TYR A 80 -12.70 20.89 -7.49
CA TYR A 80 -12.61 22.15 -8.24
C TYR A 80 -12.86 22.06 -9.77
N ARG A 81 -12.99 20.86 -10.37
CA ARG A 81 -13.24 20.70 -11.82
C ARG A 81 -14.48 19.93 -12.22
N LEU A 82 -15.20 19.24 -11.33
CA LEU A 82 -16.41 18.48 -11.71
C LEU A 82 -17.68 19.04 -11.07
N VAL A 83 -17.58 19.64 -9.89
CA VAL A 83 -18.64 20.44 -9.27
C VAL A 83 -18.06 21.80 -8.89
N ASP A 84 -17.52 22.44 -9.92
CA ASP A 84 -17.39 23.90 -9.93
C ASP A 84 -18.80 24.50 -9.72
N GLU A 85 -18.92 25.75 -9.30
CA GLU A 85 -20.15 26.55 -9.43
C GLU A 85 -20.69 26.56 -10.89
N ARG A 86 -19.94 25.99 -11.83
CA ARG A 86 -20.33 25.70 -13.21
C ARG A 86 -21.16 24.43 -13.44
N HIS A 87 -21.21 23.46 -12.51
CA HIS A 87 -21.99 22.23 -12.74
C HIS A 87 -23.51 22.51 -12.74
N PRO A 88 -24.28 22.00 -13.73
CA PRO A 88 -25.68 22.39 -13.89
C PRO A 88 -26.59 22.09 -12.69
N VAL A 89 -26.39 20.96 -12.01
CA VAL A 89 -27.16 20.57 -10.81
C VAL A 89 -26.92 21.56 -9.68
N SER A 90 -25.65 21.88 -9.40
CA SER A 90 -25.28 22.79 -8.32
C SER A 90 -25.77 24.20 -8.59
N ARG A 91 -25.67 24.71 -9.83
CA ARG A 91 -26.25 26.00 -10.22
C ARG A 91 -27.74 26.08 -9.97
N LEU A 92 -28.46 25.01 -10.32
CA LEU A 92 -29.91 24.99 -10.12
C LEU A 92 -30.25 24.92 -8.63
N GLN A 93 -29.51 24.12 -7.85
CA GLN A 93 -29.67 24.07 -6.40
C GLN A 93 -29.36 25.42 -5.74
N SER A 94 -28.30 26.11 -6.13
CA SER A 94 -28.01 27.48 -5.66
C SER A 94 -29.16 28.43 -5.95
N ARG A 95 -29.72 28.39 -7.17
CA ARG A 95 -30.87 29.24 -7.53
C ARG A 95 -32.12 28.91 -6.72
N ILE A 96 -32.38 27.63 -6.46
CA ILE A 96 -33.50 27.21 -5.62
C ILE A 96 -33.28 27.72 -4.19
N ALA A 97 -32.07 27.57 -3.65
CA ALA A 97 -31.74 28.08 -2.32
C ALA A 97 -31.84 29.62 -2.24
N GLU A 98 -31.42 30.35 -3.28
CA GLU A 98 -31.60 31.80 -3.41
C GLU A 98 -33.08 32.20 -3.47
N MET A 99 -33.92 31.40 -4.12
CA MET A 99 -35.37 31.62 -4.20
C MET A 99 -36.08 31.34 -2.87
N PHE A 100 -35.56 30.43 -2.05
CA PHE A 100 -36.15 30.00 -0.79
C PHE A 100 -35.12 30.05 0.36
N PRO A 101 -34.56 31.23 0.68
CA PRO A 101 -33.41 31.35 1.60
C PRO A 101 -33.73 30.98 3.06
N GLN A 102 -35.00 30.86 3.42
CA GLN A 102 -35.48 30.48 4.75
C GLN A 102 -35.89 29.00 4.87
N GLN A 103 -35.70 28.21 3.80
CA GLN A 103 -36.12 26.81 3.76
C GLN A 103 -34.94 25.88 3.49
N GLU A 104 -34.73 24.94 4.41
CA GLU A 104 -33.78 23.85 4.22
C GLU A 104 -34.45 22.72 3.43
N LEU A 105 -34.27 22.74 2.11
CA LEU A 105 -34.81 21.70 1.25
C LEU A 105 -33.95 20.43 1.32
N PRO A 106 -34.58 19.24 1.51
CA PRO A 106 -33.83 18.00 1.55
C PRO A 106 -33.23 17.68 0.18
N LEU A 107 -32.05 17.06 0.16
CA LEU A 107 -31.35 16.67 -1.06
C LEU A 107 -30.87 15.22 -0.96
N VAL A 108 -31.38 14.38 -1.87
CA VAL A 108 -30.93 12.99 -2.04
C VAL A 108 -30.42 12.82 -3.45
N LEU A 109 -29.31 12.10 -3.60
CA LEU A 109 -28.72 11.78 -4.90
C LEU A 109 -28.64 10.27 -5.09
N SER A 110 -28.68 9.83 -6.35
CA SER A 110 -28.42 8.44 -6.70
C SER A 110 -27.61 8.31 -7.98
N LEU A 111 -26.78 7.27 -8.05
CA LEU A 111 -25.96 6.93 -9.21
C LEU A 111 -26.60 5.80 -10.00
N HIS A 112 -26.75 5.99 -11.31
CA HIS A 112 -27.34 5.01 -12.21
C HIS A 112 -26.51 4.88 -13.49
N TYR A 113 -26.57 3.70 -14.11
CA TYR A 113 -26.04 3.51 -15.46
C TYR A 113 -26.96 4.20 -16.47
N SER A 114 -26.48 5.24 -17.13
CA SER A 114 -27.25 5.99 -18.13
C SER A 114 -26.99 5.48 -19.56
N SER A 115 -25.85 4.83 -19.79
CA SER A 115 -25.51 4.16 -21.04
C SER A 115 -24.56 2.97 -20.80
N LYS A 116 -24.12 2.30 -21.87
CA LYS A 116 -23.22 1.13 -21.77
C LYS A 116 -21.94 1.41 -20.98
N ASN A 117 -21.44 2.65 -21.00
CA ASN A 117 -20.17 3.04 -20.37
C ASN A 117 -20.27 4.33 -19.54
N ASP A 118 -21.48 4.80 -19.23
CA ASP A 118 -21.66 6.08 -18.53
C ASP A 118 -22.51 5.91 -17.27
N VAL A 119 -22.10 6.62 -16.23
CA VAL A 119 -22.79 6.68 -14.94
C VAL A 119 -23.21 8.12 -14.75
N SER A 120 -24.50 8.33 -14.50
CA SER A 120 -25.04 9.67 -14.31
C SER A 120 -25.74 9.79 -12.97
N VAL A 121 -25.77 11.01 -12.47
CA VAL A 121 -26.40 11.37 -11.19
C VAL A 121 -27.86 11.71 -11.44
N LEU A 122 -28.74 11.20 -10.58
CA LEU A 122 -30.08 11.74 -10.34
C LEU A 122 -30.04 12.53 -9.03
N ALA A 123 -30.60 13.73 -9.05
CA ALA A 123 -30.79 14.55 -7.87
C ALA A 123 -32.28 14.74 -7.59
N PHE A 124 -32.65 14.61 -6.32
CA PHE A 124 -34.03 14.70 -5.84
C PHE A 124 -34.11 15.73 -4.72
N THR A 125 -35.07 16.64 -4.82
CA THR A 125 -35.40 17.56 -3.72
C THR A 125 -36.91 17.68 -3.57
N ASP A 126 -37.39 17.68 -2.33
CA ASP A 126 -38.82 17.73 -2.03
C ASP A 126 -39.23 19.19 -1.83
N LEU A 127 -40.17 19.64 -2.67
CA LEU A 127 -40.71 20.99 -2.63
C LEU A 127 -42.03 21.06 -1.82
N SER A 128 -42.47 19.98 -1.18
CA SER A 128 -43.70 19.94 -0.37
C SER A 128 -43.66 20.92 0.81
N GLY A 129 -42.46 21.15 1.37
CA GLY A 129 -42.22 22.13 2.44
C GLY A 129 -42.30 23.59 2.01
N ILE A 130 -42.46 23.87 0.71
CA ILE A 130 -42.59 25.22 0.17
C ILE A 130 -44.04 25.68 0.29
N ASN A 131 -44.35 26.52 1.30
CA ASN A 131 -45.65 27.20 1.40
C ASN A 131 -45.48 28.63 2.00
N PRO A 132 -46.09 29.69 1.44
CA PRO A 132 -45.31 30.79 0.86
C PRO A 132 -45.95 32.18 1.10
N GLU A 133 -45.29 33.23 0.61
CA GLU A 133 -45.96 34.45 0.12
C GLU A 133 -46.70 34.18 -1.22
N GLY A 134 -47.35 33.01 -1.38
CA GLY A 134 -48.19 32.66 -2.54
C GLY A 134 -47.56 31.85 -3.69
N ARG A 135 -46.33 31.33 -3.59
CA ARG A 135 -45.69 30.52 -4.64
C ARG A 135 -45.81 29.00 -4.45
N SER A 136 -46.40 28.32 -5.43
CA SER A 136 -46.46 26.84 -5.48
C SER A 136 -45.18 26.20 -6.04
N ALA A 137 -44.94 24.91 -5.78
CA ALA A 137 -43.83 24.14 -6.40
C ALA A 137 -43.85 24.20 -7.94
N ALA A 138 -45.03 24.36 -8.55
CA ALA A 138 -45.20 24.54 -9.98
C ALA A 138 -44.65 25.88 -10.51
N GLU A 139 -44.46 26.88 -9.64
CA GLU A 139 -43.87 28.18 -10.00
C GLU A 139 -42.35 28.17 -10.05
N VAL A 140 -41.68 27.14 -9.51
CA VAL A 140 -40.24 26.93 -9.69
C VAL A 140 -39.92 26.60 -11.17
N LEU A 141 -40.83 25.90 -11.85
CA LEU A 141 -40.64 25.41 -13.21
C LEU A 141 -40.54 26.53 -14.28
N PRO A 142 -41.35 27.61 -14.26
CA PRO A 142 -41.19 28.77 -15.15
C PRO A 142 -39.82 29.47 -15.09
N PHE A 143 -39.11 29.41 -13.96
CA PHE A 143 -37.76 29.99 -13.83
C PHE A 143 -36.67 29.10 -14.43
N LEU A 144 -37.00 27.84 -14.77
CA LEU A 144 -36.15 26.97 -15.58
C LEU A 144 -36.22 27.44 -17.04
N GLN A 145 -35.46 28.47 -17.37
CA GLN A 145 -35.33 28.95 -18.75
C GLN A 145 -34.82 27.81 -19.65
N GLY A 146 -35.62 27.38 -20.62
CA GLY A 146 -35.18 26.48 -21.68
C GLY A 146 -36.27 25.64 -22.35
N ARG A 147 -35.85 24.69 -23.18
CA ARG A 147 -36.74 23.88 -24.01
C ARG A 147 -37.59 22.93 -23.16
N LYS A 148 -38.88 22.89 -23.42
CA LYS A 148 -39.85 22.01 -22.77
C LYS A 148 -40.22 20.85 -23.71
N ARG A 149 -40.31 19.65 -23.16
CA ARG A 149 -40.91 18.48 -23.85
C ARG A 149 -41.78 17.69 -22.89
N LYS A 150 -42.71 16.89 -23.42
CA LYS A 150 -43.54 15.97 -22.64
C LYS A 150 -43.00 14.55 -22.71
N TYR A 151 -43.09 13.84 -21.59
CA TYR A 151 -42.91 12.40 -21.51
C TYR A 151 -44.04 11.84 -20.64
N ASN A 152 -44.82 10.89 -21.19
CA ASN A 152 -46.15 10.55 -20.66
C ASN A 152 -46.98 11.83 -20.43
N TYR A 153 -47.37 12.08 -19.18
CA TYR A 153 -48.16 13.24 -18.75
C TYR A 153 -47.31 14.29 -18.01
N THR A 154 -46.00 14.09 -17.90
CA THR A 154 -45.09 14.93 -17.13
C THR A 154 -44.25 15.81 -18.05
N ASP A 155 -44.13 17.08 -17.66
CA ASP A 155 -43.30 18.06 -18.36
C ASP A 155 -41.83 17.95 -17.94
N ILE A 156 -40.94 17.81 -18.92
CA ILE A 156 -39.48 17.83 -18.73
C ILE A 156 -38.92 19.13 -19.30
N TYR A 157 -38.25 19.88 -18.44
CA TYR A 157 -37.61 21.16 -18.73
C TYR A 157 -36.11 20.97 -18.94
N ARG A 158 -35.51 21.66 -19.91
CA ARG A 158 -34.07 21.63 -20.16
C ARG A 158 -33.41 22.92 -19.68
N PHE A 159 -32.68 22.87 -18.57
CA PHE A 159 -31.96 24.00 -17.98
C PHE A 159 -30.51 24.07 -18.50
N ASN A 160 -30.05 25.28 -18.87
CA ASN A 160 -28.71 25.55 -19.42
C ASN A 160 -28.29 24.57 -20.54
N ASP A 161 -29.23 24.18 -21.39
CA ASP A 161 -29.06 23.22 -22.50
C ASP A 161 -28.47 21.85 -22.16
N THR A 162 -28.29 21.51 -20.88
CA THR A 162 -27.56 20.30 -20.44
C THR A 162 -28.28 19.52 -19.36
N LEU A 163 -29.05 20.18 -18.49
CA LEU A 163 -29.75 19.55 -17.37
C LEU A 163 -31.22 19.33 -17.71
N ASN A 164 -31.72 18.12 -17.47
CA ASN A 164 -33.14 17.79 -17.60
C ASN A 164 -33.77 17.80 -16.20
N VAL A 165 -34.93 18.43 -16.08
CA VAL A 165 -35.63 18.66 -14.82
C VAL A 165 -37.10 18.31 -14.97
N ALA A 166 -37.68 17.58 -14.02
CA ALA A 166 -39.10 17.25 -13.97
C ALA A 166 -39.62 17.37 -12.54
N LEU A 167 -40.91 17.68 -12.38
CA LEU A 167 -41.59 17.70 -11.07
C LEU A 167 -42.56 16.52 -11.01
N CYS A 168 -42.34 15.61 -10.05
CA CYS A 168 -43.14 14.41 -9.84
C CYS A 168 -43.64 14.38 -8.39
N ASN A 169 -44.95 14.55 -8.15
CA ASN A 169 -45.54 14.56 -6.80
C ASN A 169 -44.78 15.44 -5.79
N ASN A 170 -44.55 16.72 -6.14
CA ASN A 170 -43.74 17.71 -5.39
C ASN A 170 -42.23 17.44 -5.31
N ILE A 171 -41.74 16.32 -5.84
CA ILE A 171 -40.32 16.00 -5.91
C ILE A 171 -39.74 16.52 -7.21
N LEU A 172 -38.77 17.43 -7.12
CA LEU A 172 -38.00 17.91 -8.26
C LEU A 172 -36.87 16.92 -8.56
N VAL A 173 -36.89 16.36 -9.77
CA VAL A 173 -35.95 15.35 -10.26
C VAL A 173 -35.06 16.00 -11.31
N MET A 174 -33.73 15.87 -11.17
CA MET A 174 -32.76 16.52 -12.05
C MET A 174 -31.66 15.54 -12.49
N SER A 175 -31.34 15.52 -13.79
CA SER A 175 -30.18 14.78 -14.32
C SER A 175 -29.70 15.34 -15.66
N THR A 176 -28.40 15.22 -15.95
CA THR A 176 -27.86 15.46 -17.29
C THR A 176 -28.31 14.40 -18.30
N SER A 177 -28.75 13.23 -17.81
CA SER A 177 -29.35 12.18 -18.64
C SER A 177 -30.87 12.32 -18.71
N SER A 178 -31.37 12.56 -19.92
CA SER A 178 -32.82 12.57 -20.17
C SER A 178 -33.47 11.21 -19.91
N PHE A 179 -32.76 10.11 -20.18
CA PHE A 179 -33.24 8.75 -19.97
C PHE A 179 -33.47 8.43 -18.49
N LEU A 180 -32.63 8.96 -17.59
CA LEU A 180 -32.77 8.74 -16.16
C LEU A 180 -33.99 9.49 -15.60
N VAL A 181 -34.22 10.74 -16.01
CA VAL A 181 -35.43 11.49 -15.61
C VAL A 181 -36.70 10.78 -16.10
N GLU A 182 -36.72 10.31 -17.35
CA GLU A 182 -37.82 9.48 -17.88
C GLU A 182 -37.99 8.18 -17.09
N SER A 183 -36.89 7.55 -16.64
CA SER A 183 -36.94 6.34 -15.82
C SER A 183 -37.61 6.59 -14.48
N VAL A 184 -37.31 7.71 -13.82
CA VAL A 184 -37.98 8.10 -12.56
C VAL A 184 -39.47 8.28 -12.77
N ILE A 185 -39.89 8.97 -13.84
CA ILE A 185 -41.32 9.16 -14.16
C ILE A 185 -42.02 7.80 -14.31
N ARG A 186 -41.46 6.89 -15.12
CA ARG A 186 -42.02 5.53 -15.27
C ARG A 186 -42.09 4.75 -13.96
N HIS A 187 -41.02 4.84 -13.17
CA HIS A 187 -40.88 4.10 -11.92
C HIS A 187 -41.89 4.58 -10.86
N MET A 188 -42.10 5.90 -10.77
CA MET A 188 -43.11 6.49 -9.88
C MET A 188 -44.53 6.18 -10.35
N ASP A 189 -44.81 6.22 -11.65
CA ASP A 189 -46.11 5.85 -12.22
C ASP A 189 -46.47 4.39 -11.90
N ASN A 190 -45.47 3.50 -11.85
CA ASN A 190 -45.63 2.07 -11.54
C ASN A 190 -45.68 1.74 -10.04
N GLY A 191 -45.42 2.73 -9.16
CA GLY A 191 -45.44 2.53 -7.70
C GLY A 191 -44.30 1.68 -7.13
N THR A 192 -43.25 1.44 -7.90
CA THR A 192 -42.03 0.74 -7.43
C THR A 192 -41.09 1.70 -6.70
N SER A 193 -40.26 1.18 -5.80
CA SER A 193 -39.27 1.96 -5.05
C SER A 193 -38.00 1.16 -4.75
N ILE A 194 -36.87 1.86 -4.57
CA ILE A 194 -35.70 1.27 -3.90
C ILE A 194 -36.02 0.73 -2.49
N LEU A 195 -37.04 1.28 -1.82
CA LEU A 195 -37.51 0.82 -0.51
C LEU A 195 -38.19 -0.56 -0.58
N ASP A 196 -38.52 -1.07 -1.77
CA ASP A 196 -39.01 -2.44 -1.94
C ASP A 196 -37.88 -3.47 -1.73
N ASN A 197 -36.61 -3.03 -1.71
CA ASN A 197 -35.48 -3.85 -1.33
C ASN A 197 -35.37 -3.94 0.20
N VAL A 198 -35.58 -5.15 0.75
CA VAL A 198 -35.56 -5.42 2.19
C VAL A 198 -34.25 -4.99 2.86
N ASP A 199 -33.10 -5.30 2.25
CA ASP A 199 -31.79 -4.93 2.80
C ASP A 199 -31.63 -3.40 2.85
N PHE A 200 -31.97 -2.71 1.77
CA PHE A 200 -31.89 -1.25 1.72
C PHE A 200 -32.83 -0.61 2.73
N ALA A 201 -34.09 -1.07 2.81
CA ALA A 201 -35.07 -0.56 3.75
C ALA A 201 -34.67 -0.78 5.21
N SER A 202 -34.11 -1.96 5.52
CA SER A 202 -33.57 -2.33 6.83
C SER A 202 -32.42 -1.40 7.24
N LEU A 203 -31.42 -1.22 6.35
CA LEU A 203 -30.30 -0.32 6.60
C LEU A 203 -30.75 1.14 6.73
N TYR A 204 -31.65 1.58 5.86
CA TYR A 204 -32.21 2.94 5.88
C TYR A 204 -32.97 3.23 7.18
N ALA A 205 -33.71 2.26 7.70
CA ALA A 205 -34.44 2.40 8.97
C ALA A 205 -33.53 2.46 10.19
N LYS A 206 -32.33 1.85 10.12
CA LYS A 206 -31.34 1.79 11.22
C LYS A 206 -30.34 2.96 11.25
N ARG A 207 -30.39 3.88 10.28
CA ARG A 207 -29.42 4.99 10.17
C ARG A 207 -29.37 5.86 11.44
N GLY A 208 -28.17 6.21 11.88
CA GLY A 208 -27.95 7.10 13.02
C GLY A 208 -27.64 8.54 12.61
N GLY A 209 -27.00 8.71 11.43
CA GLY A 209 -26.51 9.99 10.92
C GLY A 209 -27.50 10.76 10.03
N LYS A 210 -27.23 12.08 9.88
CA LYS A 210 -27.90 12.95 8.91
C LYS A 210 -27.45 12.70 7.47
N LYS A 211 -26.23 12.17 7.29
CA LYS A 211 -25.57 11.98 5.99
C LYS A 211 -25.16 10.52 5.83
N ALA A 212 -25.72 9.85 4.85
CA ALA A 212 -25.52 8.42 4.66
C ALA A 212 -25.27 8.05 3.20
N LEU A 213 -24.28 7.19 2.99
CA LEU A 213 -23.95 6.55 1.72
C LEU A 213 -24.44 5.11 1.72
N TYR A 214 -25.24 4.75 0.72
CA TYR A 214 -25.69 3.39 0.49
C TYR A 214 -25.10 2.87 -0.81
N ILE A 215 -24.48 1.70 -0.79
CA ILE A 215 -23.86 1.08 -1.97
C ILE A 215 -24.56 -0.24 -2.27
N ASN A 216 -25.00 -0.40 -3.52
CA ASN A 216 -25.58 -1.63 -4.02
C ASN A 216 -24.48 -2.53 -4.57
N HIS A 217 -24.12 -3.56 -3.82
CA HIS A 217 -23.04 -4.46 -4.23
C HIS A 217 -23.40 -5.26 -5.49
N HIS A 218 -24.68 -5.56 -5.73
CA HIS A 218 -25.11 -6.23 -6.97
C HIS A 218 -24.93 -5.37 -8.22
N GLN A 219 -25.06 -4.05 -8.07
CA GLN A 219 -24.97 -3.11 -9.19
C GLN A 219 -23.59 -2.49 -9.35
N ILE A 220 -22.64 -2.68 -8.41
CA ILE A 220 -21.36 -1.97 -8.42
C ILE A 220 -20.36 -2.46 -9.49
N GLY A 221 -20.62 -3.61 -10.15
CA GLY A 221 -19.66 -4.27 -11.04
C GLY A 221 -19.14 -3.43 -12.22
N LYS A 222 -20.02 -2.70 -12.93
CA LYS A 222 -19.54 -1.85 -14.05
C LYS A 222 -18.79 -0.63 -13.53
N PHE A 223 -19.26 -0.01 -12.44
CA PHE A 223 -18.57 1.08 -11.77
C PHE A 223 -17.16 0.65 -11.32
N PHE A 224 -17.05 -0.52 -10.67
CA PHE A 224 -15.78 -1.14 -10.31
C PHE A 224 -14.86 -1.25 -11.53
N SER A 225 -15.35 -1.80 -12.65
CA SER A 225 -14.58 -1.94 -13.88
C SER A 225 -14.18 -0.60 -14.53
N GLY A 226 -14.96 0.44 -14.26
CA GLY A 226 -14.70 1.83 -14.63
C GLY A 226 -13.52 2.41 -13.86
N VAL A 227 -13.40 2.09 -12.58
CA VAL A 227 -12.41 2.64 -11.64
C VAL A 227 -11.07 1.89 -11.65
N VAL A 228 -11.09 0.56 -11.62
CA VAL A 228 -9.87 -0.23 -11.43
C VAL A 228 -9.14 -0.55 -12.74
N MET A 229 -7.82 -0.75 -12.68
CA MET A 229 -7.04 -1.21 -13.83
C MET A 229 -7.44 -2.63 -14.23
N ARG A 230 -7.31 -2.97 -15.52
CA ARG A 230 -7.77 -4.25 -16.11
C ARG A 230 -7.30 -5.50 -15.32
N GLN A 231 -6.07 -5.48 -14.83
CA GLN A 231 -5.48 -6.59 -14.07
C GLN A 231 -6.15 -6.85 -12.71
N PHE A 232 -6.94 -5.89 -12.21
CA PHE A 232 -7.70 -5.99 -10.97
C PHE A 232 -9.19 -6.30 -11.19
N LEU A 233 -9.65 -6.45 -12.44
CA LEU A 233 -11.05 -6.79 -12.72
C LEU A 233 -11.47 -8.15 -12.16
N LYS A 234 -10.52 -9.08 -11.99
CA LYS A 234 -10.79 -10.41 -11.43
C LYS A 234 -11.32 -10.39 -9.98
N TYR A 235 -11.25 -9.24 -9.29
CA TYR A 235 -11.79 -9.08 -7.93
C TYR A 235 -13.20 -8.50 -7.88
N SER A 236 -13.81 -8.22 -9.02
CA SER A 236 -15.20 -7.75 -9.03
C SER A 236 -16.12 -8.75 -8.34
N ASP A 237 -15.87 -10.05 -8.49
CA ASP A 237 -16.65 -11.12 -7.86
C ASP A 237 -16.65 -11.03 -6.33
N PHE A 238 -15.52 -10.67 -5.72
CA PHE A 238 -15.42 -10.46 -4.28
C PHE A 238 -16.31 -9.29 -3.83
N VAL A 239 -16.19 -8.14 -4.50
CA VAL A 239 -16.96 -6.94 -4.16
C VAL A 239 -18.46 -7.16 -4.34
N LEU A 240 -18.87 -7.84 -5.41
CA LEU A 240 -20.26 -8.15 -5.72
C LEU A 240 -20.91 -9.09 -4.69
N ARG A 241 -20.13 -10.00 -4.07
CA ARG A 241 -20.63 -11.03 -3.14
C ARG A 241 -20.36 -10.71 -1.67
N TYR A 242 -19.80 -9.54 -1.37
CA TYR A 242 -19.39 -9.21 -0.02
C TYR A 242 -20.59 -8.97 0.92
N ALA A 243 -21.58 -8.23 0.44
CA ALA A 243 -22.88 -7.97 1.08
C ALA A 243 -23.93 -7.73 -0.02
N SER A 244 -25.20 -7.62 0.32
CA SER A 244 -26.23 -7.15 -0.63
C SER A 244 -26.16 -5.62 -0.79
N TRP A 245 -26.19 -4.93 0.35
CA TRP A 245 -26.05 -3.48 0.45
C TRP A 245 -25.08 -3.14 1.58
N SER A 246 -24.43 -1.99 1.49
CA SER A 246 -23.74 -1.38 2.63
C SER A 246 -24.30 0.02 2.86
N SER A 247 -24.46 0.41 4.12
CA SER A 247 -24.78 1.78 4.52
C SER A 247 -23.63 2.33 5.33
N PHE A 248 -23.30 3.60 5.14
CA PHE A 248 -22.24 4.30 5.86
C PHE A 248 -22.68 5.71 6.22
N ASP A 249 -22.79 5.99 7.51
CA ASP A 249 -22.86 7.35 8.03
C ASP A 249 -21.49 8.01 7.88
N MET A 250 -21.47 9.21 7.29
CA MET A 250 -20.24 9.90 6.93
C MET A 250 -19.95 11.03 7.91
N SER A 251 -18.73 11.07 8.43
CA SER A 251 -18.22 12.21 9.22
C SER A 251 -16.83 12.63 8.73
N TYR A 252 -16.55 13.92 8.82
CA TYR A 252 -15.25 14.47 8.48
C TYR A 252 -14.79 15.40 9.60
N GLU A 253 -13.69 15.06 10.25
CA GLU A 253 -13.14 15.85 11.35
C GLU A 253 -11.60 15.82 11.29
N ASN A 254 -10.95 16.97 11.49
CA ASN A 254 -9.49 17.06 11.63
C ASN A 254 -8.65 16.41 10.50
N GLY A 255 -9.13 16.44 9.24
CA GLY A 255 -8.40 15.81 8.13
C GLY A 255 -8.74 14.33 7.90
N VAL A 256 -9.68 13.79 8.68
CA VAL A 256 -10.07 12.37 8.67
C VAL A 256 -11.47 12.23 8.12
N LEU A 257 -11.62 11.46 7.06
CA LEU A 257 -12.92 10.97 6.61
C LEU A 257 -13.21 9.64 7.29
N LYS A 258 -14.31 9.58 8.03
CA LYS A 258 -14.78 8.38 8.71
C LYS A 258 -16.15 7.97 8.18
N LEU A 259 -16.29 6.69 7.87
CA LEU A 259 -17.49 6.05 7.37
C LEU A 259 -17.84 4.92 8.35
N ASP A 260 -18.90 5.11 9.15
CA ASP A 260 -19.36 4.11 10.11
C ASP A 260 -20.68 3.51 9.62
N GLY A 261 -20.79 2.19 9.58
CA GLY A 261 -21.84 1.58 8.78
C GLY A 261 -22.18 0.13 9.09
N ALA A 262 -23.21 -0.35 8.42
CA ALA A 262 -23.70 -1.73 8.49
C ALA A 262 -23.89 -2.33 7.10
N LEU A 263 -23.75 -3.66 7.02
CA LEU A 263 -23.88 -4.46 5.82
C LEU A 263 -25.21 -5.23 5.85
N GLY A 264 -26.05 -5.00 4.85
CA GLY A 264 -27.34 -5.66 4.67
C GLY A 264 -27.17 -7.03 4.00
N ASN A 265 -27.72 -8.05 4.66
CA ASN A 265 -27.54 -9.47 4.31
C ASN A 265 -28.81 -10.30 4.56
N ASP A 266 -29.99 -9.67 4.59
CA ASP A 266 -31.28 -10.29 4.93
C ASP A 266 -31.83 -11.19 3.80
N ARG A 267 -31.28 -11.10 2.58
CA ARG A 267 -31.58 -12.07 1.51
C ARG A 267 -31.11 -13.48 1.90
N GLU A 268 -31.82 -14.49 1.41
CA GLU A 268 -31.47 -15.91 1.59
C GLU A 268 -30.08 -16.28 1.03
N GLU A 269 -29.50 -15.43 0.19
CA GLU A 269 -28.13 -15.56 -0.31
C GLU A 269 -27.11 -15.30 0.80
N LYS A 270 -26.28 -16.29 1.12
CA LYS A 270 -25.17 -16.11 2.06
C LYS A 270 -24.07 -15.29 1.41
N TYR A 271 -23.85 -14.07 1.90
CA TYR A 271 -22.77 -13.18 1.48
C TYR A 271 -21.49 -13.42 2.29
N GLN A 272 -20.33 -13.05 1.73
CA GLN A 272 -19.02 -13.27 2.38
C GLN A 272 -18.96 -12.65 3.78
N SER A 273 -19.54 -11.47 3.99
CA SER A 273 -19.55 -10.79 5.29
C SER A 273 -20.24 -11.60 6.38
N THR A 274 -21.22 -12.45 6.03
CA THR A 274 -21.96 -13.29 7.01
C THR A 274 -21.10 -14.40 7.61
N GLU A 275 -19.95 -14.72 7.02
CA GLU A 275 -18.98 -15.66 7.60
C GLU A 275 -18.44 -15.21 8.97
N LEU A 276 -18.53 -13.91 9.25
CA LEU A 276 -18.05 -13.31 10.49
C LEU A 276 -19.07 -13.42 11.63
N MET A 277 -20.35 -13.68 11.37
CA MET A 277 -21.45 -13.62 12.35
C MET A 277 -21.30 -14.54 13.57
N GLY A 278 -20.45 -15.57 13.48
CA GLY A 278 -20.11 -16.47 14.59
C GLY A 278 -18.86 -16.07 15.37
N GLN A 279 -18.25 -14.91 15.06
CA GLN A 279 -17.03 -14.42 15.69
C GLN A 279 -17.32 -13.30 16.69
N LYS A 280 -16.39 -13.11 17.64
CA LYS A 280 -16.42 -12.01 18.61
C LYS A 280 -15.46 -10.91 18.18
N ASN A 281 -15.89 -9.65 18.32
CA ASN A 281 -15.02 -8.50 18.14
C ASN A 281 -13.85 -8.58 19.14
N GLY A 282 -12.63 -8.40 18.64
CA GLY A 282 -11.41 -8.39 19.46
C GLY A 282 -10.51 -7.20 19.12
N LYS A 283 -9.52 -6.97 19.96
CA LYS A 283 -8.46 -5.99 19.70
C LYS A 283 -7.31 -6.69 18.97
N SER A 284 -6.96 -6.19 17.80
CA SER A 284 -5.79 -6.65 17.03
C SER A 284 -4.50 -6.30 17.76
N GLU A 285 -3.56 -7.24 17.81
CA GLU A 285 -2.22 -7.06 18.38
C GLU A 285 -1.13 -6.99 17.29
N MET A 286 -1.52 -7.02 16.01
CA MET A 286 -0.59 -7.04 14.87
C MET A 286 0.42 -5.88 14.92
N GLY A 287 0.02 -4.71 15.44
CA GLY A 287 0.87 -3.53 15.47
C GLY A 287 2.13 -3.69 16.33
N SER A 288 2.12 -4.63 17.28
CA SER A 288 3.25 -4.93 18.16
C SER A 288 4.37 -5.72 17.47
N VAL A 289 4.05 -6.46 16.40
CA VAL A 289 4.98 -7.34 15.68
C VAL A 289 5.26 -6.89 14.25
N LEU A 290 4.37 -6.10 13.64
CA LEU A 290 4.58 -5.58 12.30
C LEU A 290 5.69 -4.50 12.28
N PRO A 291 6.55 -4.49 11.25
CA PRO A 291 7.48 -3.38 11.02
C PRO A 291 6.75 -2.06 10.70
N ALA A 292 7.33 -0.92 11.09
CA ALA A 292 6.83 0.42 10.75
C ALA A 292 6.75 0.66 9.24
N GLN A 293 7.63 0.02 8.45
CA GLN A 293 7.65 0.11 6.99
C GLN A 293 6.65 -0.84 6.31
N THR A 294 5.57 -1.21 7.01
CA THR A 294 4.48 -1.99 6.44
C THR A 294 3.61 -1.09 5.56
N LEU A 295 3.49 -1.47 4.28
CA LEU A 295 2.72 -0.74 3.28
C LEU A 295 1.25 -1.19 3.25
N PHE A 296 1.01 -2.45 3.60
CA PHE A 296 -0.33 -3.02 3.69
C PHE A 296 -0.34 -4.12 4.75
N CYS A 297 -1.41 -4.20 5.52
CA CYS A 297 -1.69 -5.39 6.33
C CYS A 297 -3.19 -5.68 6.37
N ALA A 298 -3.53 -6.96 6.48
CA ALA A 298 -4.87 -7.44 6.75
C ALA A 298 -4.80 -8.48 7.87
N SER A 299 -5.57 -8.28 8.93
CA SER A 299 -5.73 -9.20 10.05
C SER A 299 -7.14 -9.76 10.12
N ILE A 300 -7.24 -11.02 10.54
CA ILE A 300 -8.48 -11.70 10.89
C ILE A 300 -8.33 -12.21 12.32
N LEU A 301 -9.18 -11.76 13.23
CA LEU A 301 -9.30 -12.26 14.58
C LEU A 301 -10.28 -13.44 14.58
N LEU A 302 -9.82 -14.57 15.10
CA LEU A 302 -10.58 -15.81 15.12
C LEU A 302 -10.86 -16.16 16.58
N SER A 303 -12.09 -15.90 17.00
CA SER A 303 -12.55 -16.31 18.34
C SER A 303 -12.99 -17.77 18.38
N ASP A 304 -13.42 -18.31 17.24
CA ASP A 304 -13.83 -19.71 17.05
C ASP A 304 -13.58 -20.13 15.59
N PHE A 305 -12.50 -20.88 15.37
CA PHE A 305 -12.13 -21.38 14.05
C PHE A 305 -13.17 -22.35 13.47
N GLN A 306 -13.78 -23.20 14.29
CA GLN A 306 -14.75 -24.21 13.83
C GLN A 306 -16.03 -23.52 13.32
N SER A 307 -16.51 -22.51 14.05
CA SER A 307 -17.63 -21.67 13.61
C SER A 307 -17.31 -20.95 12.29
N TYR A 308 -16.13 -20.33 12.18
CA TYR A 308 -15.68 -19.67 10.95
C TYR A 308 -15.61 -20.65 9.77
N SER A 309 -14.95 -21.79 9.95
CA SER A 309 -14.79 -22.83 8.91
C SER A 309 -16.12 -23.35 8.41
N LYS A 310 -17.07 -23.60 9.31
CA LYS A 310 -18.44 -24.02 8.94
C LYS A 310 -19.16 -22.95 8.14
N ALA A 311 -19.09 -21.69 8.57
CA ALA A 311 -19.72 -20.57 7.87
C ALA A 311 -19.11 -20.38 6.47
N HIS A 312 -17.78 -20.46 6.35
CA HIS A 312 -17.07 -20.36 5.08
C HIS A 312 -17.43 -21.48 4.10
N GLN A 313 -17.45 -22.74 4.55
CA GLN A 313 -17.84 -23.87 3.69
C GLN A 313 -19.27 -23.74 3.19
N LEU A 314 -20.18 -23.24 4.02
CA LEU A 314 -21.57 -23.01 3.69
C LEU A 314 -21.75 -21.87 2.70
N PHE A 315 -20.99 -20.78 2.83
CA PHE A 315 -20.88 -19.74 1.81
C PHE A 315 -20.42 -20.33 0.47
N LEU A 316 -19.33 -21.10 0.48
CA LEU A 316 -18.81 -21.74 -0.72
C LEU A 316 -19.80 -22.72 -1.36
N GLU A 317 -20.62 -23.40 -0.56
CA GLU A 317 -21.66 -24.32 -1.04
C GLU A 317 -22.76 -23.56 -1.80
N VAL A 318 -23.32 -22.51 -1.20
CA VAL A 318 -24.33 -21.64 -1.82
C VAL A 318 -23.81 -21.07 -3.16
N HIS A 319 -22.52 -20.73 -3.21
CA HIS A 319 -21.88 -20.17 -4.39
C HIS A 319 -21.28 -21.22 -5.36
N LYS A 320 -21.52 -22.51 -5.14
CA LYS A 320 -21.02 -23.64 -5.97
C LYS A 320 -19.49 -23.68 -6.11
N LYS A 321 -18.76 -23.20 -5.10
CA LYS A 321 -17.28 -23.18 -5.01
C LYS A 321 -16.70 -24.23 -4.06
N LEU A 322 -17.54 -24.91 -3.26
CA LEU A 322 -17.08 -25.86 -2.23
C LEU A 322 -16.24 -27.02 -2.80
N SER A 323 -16.60 -27.57 -3.97
CA SER A 323 -15.84 -28.66 -4.58
C SER A 323 -14.42 -28.25 -4.97
N GLY A 324 -14.25 -27.04 -5.51
CA GLY A 324 -12.93 -26.49 -5.86
C GLY A 324 -12.08 -26.22 -4.62
N TYR A 325 -12.71 -25.73 -3.55
CA TYR A 325 -12.07 -25.55 -2.24
C TYR A 325 -11.55 -26.87 -1.66
N LYS A 326 -12.41 -27.90 -1.58
CA LYS A 326 -12.02 -29.24 -1.11
C LYS A 326 -10.93 -29.88 -1.96
N TYR A 327 -10.99 -29.69 -3.28
CA TYR A 327 -9.95 -30.19 -4.19
C TYR A 327 -8.59 -29.52 -3.94
N LYS A 328 -8.57 -28.20 -3.73
CA LYS A 328 -7.33 -27.46 -3.39
C LYS A 328 -6.74 -27.94 -2.06
N GLN A 329 -7.58 -28.13 -1.04
CA GLN A 329 -7.16 -28.68 0.25
C GLN A 329 -6.61 -30.10 0.11
N HIS A 330 -7.25 -30.94 -0.70
CA HIS A 330 -6.76 -32.28 -0.96
C HIS A 330 -5.36 -32.25 -1.58
N ILE A 331 -5.15 -31.50 -2.67
CA ILE A 331 -3.84 -31.41 -3.35
C ILE A 331 -2.73 -30.99 -2.38
N VAL A 332 -2.95 -29.91 -1.65
CA VAL A 332 -1.97 -29.36 -0.71
C VAL A 332 -1.75 -30.31 0.48
N GLY A 333 -2.77 -31.07 0.84
CA GLY A 333 -2.75 -32.08 1.89
C GLY A 333 -2.06 -33.41 1.52
N ILE A 334 -1.82 -33.72 0.24
CA ILE A 334 -1.36 -35.05 -0.21
C ILE A 334 -0.07 -35.48 0.49
N GLU A 335 0.90 -34.58 0.61
CA GLU A 335 2.23 -34.85 1.16
C GLU A 335 2.34 -34.48 2.64
N GLY A 336 1.27 -33.97 3.24
CA GLY A 336 1.29 -33.48 4.61
C GLY A 336 0.98 -34.52 5.67
N LYS A 337 1.42 -34.24 6.90
CA LYS A 337 1.16 -35.07 8.08
C LYS A 337 -0.28 -34.98 8.59
N MET A 338 -1.05 -33.99 8.12
CA MET A 338 -2.44 -33.72 8.49
C MET A 338 -3.13 -32.94 7.37
N THR A 339 -4.45 -32.87 7.40
CA THR A 339 -5.21 -32.06 6.44
C THR A 339 -5.05 -30.55 6.72
N PRO A 340 -5.27 -29.67 5.72
CA PRO A 340 -5.20 -28.23 5.94
C PRO A 340 -6.14 -27.69 7.03
N LEU A 341 -7.34 -28.28 7.19
CA LEU A 341 -8.28 -27.89 8.24
C LEU A 341 -7.81 -28.32 9.63
N GLU A 342 -7.26 -29.52 9.78
CA GLU A 342 -6.67 -29.99 11.04
C GLU A 342 -5.46 -29.13 11.43
N TYR A 343 -4.63 -28.76 10.45
CA TYR A 343 -3.52 -27.84 10.68
C TYR A 343 -4.00 -26.48 11.17
N ALA A 344 -4.96 -25.87 10.47
CA ALA A 344 -5.50 -24.57 10.86
C ALA A 344 -6.13 -24.58 12.27
N ASP A 345 -6.83 -25.66 12.64
CA ASP A 345 -7.35 -25.86 13.99
C ASP A 345 -6.22 -26.00 15.03
N SER A 346 -5.17 -26.77 14.68
CA SER A 346 -4.02 -27.01 15.57
C SER A 346 -3.20 -25.78 15.90
N LEU A 347 -3.25 -24.73 15.07
CA LEU A 347 -2.58 -23.45 15.36
C LEU A 347 -3.16 -22.75 16.58
N GLY A 348 -4.42 -23.06 16.95
CA GLY A 348 -5.15 -22.31 17.97
C GLY A 348 -5.15 -20.81 17.67
N ALA A 349 -5.22 -20.45 16.39
CA ALA A 349 -4.99 -19.10 15.91
C ALA A 349 -6.06 -18.14 16.47
N LYS A 350 -5.62 -17.14 17.24
CA LYS A 350 -6.42 -16.03 17.74
C LYS A 350 -6.41 -14.86 16.78
N GLU A 351 -5.33 -14.72 16.01
CA GLU A 351 -5.18 -13.68 15.00
C GLU A 351 -4.26 -14.14 13.86
N LEU A 352 -4.70 -13.96 12.63
CA LEU A 352 -3.91 -14.22 11.42
C LEU A 352 -3.70 -12.90 10.69
N VAL A 353 -2.48 -12.61 10.28
CA VAL A 353 -2.11 -11.37 9.61
C VAL A 353 -1.35 -11.67 8.34
N ALA A 354 -1.74 -11.05 7.23
CA ALA A 354 -0.93 -10.98 6.03
C ALA A 354 -0.45 -9.54 5.86
N ALA A 355 0.86 -9.34 5.73
CA ALA A 355 1.46 -8.02 5.66
C ALA A 355 2.43 -7.92 4.48
N TYR A 356 2.38 -6.77 3.81
CA TYR A 356 3.34 -6.36 2.79
C TYR A 356 4.29 -5.35 3.39
N CYS A 357 5.51 -5.80 3.62
CA CYS A 357 6.53 -5.02 4.31
C CYS A 357 7.65 -4.68 3.34
N LYS A 358 8.22 -3.49 3.54
CA LYS A 358 9.43 -3.07 2.84
C LYS A 358 10.66 -3.39 3.69
N PHE A 359 11.67 -3.94 3.03
CA PHE A 359 12.96 -4.34 3.58
C PHE A 359 14.07 -3.81 2.67
N GLY A 360 14.61 -2.62 2.98
CA GLY A 360 15.49 -1.91 2.05
C GLY A 360 14.76 -1.58 0.75
N ASP A 361 15.30 -2.01 -0.40
CA ASP A 361 14.62 -1.88 -1.71
C ASP A 361 13.74 -3.08 -2.05
N ARG A 362 13.79 -4.15 -1.25
CA ARG A 362 12.98 -5.36 -1.42
C ARG A 362 11.63 -5.18 -0.73
N HIS A 363 10.60 -5.78 -1.30
CA HIS A 363 9.27 -5.82 -0.69
C HIS A 363 8.82 -7.27 -0.58
N GLU A 364 8.34 -7.66 0.58
CA GLU A 364 7.96 -9.04 0.85
C GLU A 364 6.62 -9.18 1.55
N TRP A 365 5.94 -10.27 1.23
CA TRP A 365 4.75 -10.70 1.94
C TRP A 365 5.14 -11.62 3.08
N LEU A 366 4.61 -11.32 4.25
CA LEU A 366 4.82 -12.08 5.47
C LEU A 366 3.47 -12.47 6.04
N THR A 367 3.42 -13.66 6.62
CA THR A 367 2.26 -14.15 7.34
C THR A 367 2.60 -14.21 8.82
N PHE A 368 1.78 -13.61 9.66
CA PHE A 368 1.90 -13.71 11.11
C PHE A 368 0.71 -14.48 11.67
N VAL A 369 0.99 -15.36 12.62
CA VAL A 369 -0.01 -16.17 13.32
C VAL A 369 0.17 -15.92 14.80
N ARG A 370 -0.85 -15.37 15.45
CA ARG A 370 -0.93 -15.36 16.91
C ARG A 370 -1.78 -16.54 17.36
N GLY A 371 -1.20 -17.46 18.11
CA GLY A 371 -1.88 -18.68 18.50
C GLY A 371 -1.28 -19.33 19.73
N GLU A 372 -1.69 -20.56 19.99
CA GLU A 372 -1.23 -21.32 21.17
C GLU A 372 0.01 -22.17 20.87
N SER A 373 0.32 -22.38 19.58
CA SER A 373 1.45 -23.20 19.15
C SER A 373 2.69 -22.39 18.77
N SER A 374 3.81 -22.64 19.45
CA SER A 374 5.16 -22.35 18.95
C SER A 374 5.65 -23.50 18.07
N PHE A 375 5.00 -23.75 16.91
CA PHE A 375 5.20 -24.91 16.01
C PHE A 375 4.43 -26.18 16.39
N GLY A 376 3.22 -26.33 15.85
CA GLY A 376 2.44 -27.56 15.99
C GLY A 376 3.05 -28.74 15.24
N LEU A 377 3.65 -29.69 15.97
CA LEU A 377 3.51 -31.14 15.83
C LEU A 377 4.43 -31.87 16.81
N GLY A 378 3.92 -32.94 17.43
CA GLY A 378 4.62 -33.70 18.45
C GLY A 378 6.00 -34.21 18.02
N ASN A 379 6.93 -34.16 18.98
CA ASN A 379 8.30 -34.69 18.99
C ASN A 379 9.32 -33.98 18.09
N VAL A 380 10.02 -32.98 18.62
CA VAL A 380 11.47 -32.99 18.90
C VAL A 380 11.78 -31.80 19.85
N VAL A 381 12.12 -32.16 21.10
CA VAL A 381 12.88 -31.36 22.07
C VAL A 381 12.11 -30.29 22.84
N ALA A 382 11.24 -30.79 23.74
CA ALA A 382 11.28 -30.34 25.13
C ALA A 382 12.64 -30.72 25.75
N SER A 383 13.71 -29.99 25.42
CA SER A 383 14.90 -29.93 26.26
C SER A 383 15.29 -28.48 26.46
N VAL A 384 15.19 -28.09 27.73
CA VAL A 384 15.81 -26.90 28.31
C VAL A 384 15.18 -25.59 27.85
N ILE A 385 14.15 -25.21 28.61
CA ILE A 385 13.79 -23.83 28.90
C ILE A 385 15.07 -23.16 29.43
N ASP A 386 15.78 -22.48 28.55
CA ASP A 386 16.76 -21.47 28.91
C ASP A 386 16.28 -20.19 28.24
N LYS A 387 15.96 -19.17 29.04
CA LYS A 387 15.38 -17.88 28.61
C LYS A 387 16.40 -17.00 27.85
N LYS A 388 17.30 -17.62 27.07
CA LYS A 388 18.48 -16.99 26.45
C LYS A 388 18.79 -17.48 25.03
N LYS A 389 17.87 -18.18 24.34
CA LYS A 389 18.11 -18.59 22.95
C LYS A 389 17.44 -17.63 21.97
N VAL A 390 18.27 -17.14 21.04
CA VAL A 390 17.86 -16.48 19.79
C VAL A 390 16.71 -17.30 19.15
N PRO A 391 15.61 -16.66 18.73
CA PRO A 391 14.58 -17.30 17.93
C PRO A 391 15.19 -18.17 16.83
N GLN A 392 14.75 -19.42 16.72
CA GLN A 392 15.24 -20.32 15.67
C GLN A 392 14.33 -20.24 14.45
N VAL A 393 14.92 -19.88 13.30
CA VAL A 393 14.28 -19.99 11.99
C VAL A 393 14.31 -21.46 11.58
N GLN A 394 13.16 -22.00 11.20
CA GLN A 394 12.99 -23.39 10.78
C GLN A 394 12.31 -23.45 9.42
N ASP A 395 12.54 -24.51 8.65
CA ASP A 395 11.85 -24.73 7.38
C ASP A 395 10.34 -24.89 7.61
N TYR A 396 9.53 -24.26 6.77
CA TYR A 396 8.08 -24.36 6.84
C TYR A 396 7.55 -25.55 6.01
N GLU A 397 6.99 -26.55 6.70
CA GLU A 397 6.51 -27.79 6.08
C GLU A 397 5.10 -27.67 5.47
N TYR A 398 4.27 -26.72 5.91
CA TYR A 398 2.82 -26.62 5.58
C TYR A 398 2.52 -25.64 4.44
N LYS A 399 3.32 -25.69 3.37
CA LYS A 399 3.21 -24.75 2.24
C LYS A 399 1.83 -24.84 1.57
N GLY A 400 1.16 -23.71 1.40
CA GLY A 400 -0.16 -23.57 0.80
C GLY A 400 -1.32 -23.86 1.74
N TYR A 401 -1.07 -24.28 2.99
CA TYR A 401 -2.14 -24.68 3.92
C TYR A 401 -3.02 -23.50 4.30
N LEU A 402 -2.40 -22.40 4.74
CA LEU A 402 -3.11 -21.19 5.14
C LEU A 402 -3.88 -20.59 3.96
N GLU A 403 -3.30 -20.59 2.75
CA GLU A 403 -3.99 -20.20 1.53
C GLU A 403 -5.25 -21.05 1.27
N SER A 404 -5.14 -22.37 1.45
CA SER A 404 -6.23 -23.29 1.15
C SER A 404 -7.39 -23.19 2.15
N VAL A 405 -7.16 -22.64 3.34
CA VAL A 405 -8.16 -22.52 4.40
C VAL A 405 -8.72 -21.11 4.51
N PHE A 406 -7.84 -20.11 4.60
CA PHE A 406 -8.21 -18.71 4.85
C PHE A 406 -8.19 -17.85 3.58
N GLY A 407 -7.85 -18.44 2.43
CA GLY A 407 -7.91 -17.81 1.12
C GLY A 407 -6.56 -17.29 0.61
N GLU A 408 -6.57 -16.88 -0.66
CA GLU A 408 -5.38 -16.52 -1.44
C GLU A 408 -4.60 -15.28 -0.95
N ILE A 409 -5.02 -14.62 0.14
CA ILE A 409 -4.20 -13.54 0.73
C ILE A 409 -2.87 -14.08 1.25
N PHE A 410 -2.90 -15.31 1.78
CA PHE A 410 -1.73 -15.99 2.33
C PHE A 410 -0.83 -16.62 1.27
N SER A 411 -1.27 -16.70 0.00
CA SER A 411 -0.48 -17.30 -1.09
C SER A 411 0.70 -16.45 -1.55
N HIS A 412 0.75 -15.19 -1.12
CA HIS A 412 1.76 -14.24 -1.59
C HIS A 412 3.02 -14.30 -0.74
N CYS A 413 2.89 -14.81 0.49
CA CYS A 413 4.01 -15.10 1.34
C CYS A 413 4.86 -16.19 0.69
N ASN A 414 6.16 -15.96 0.56
CA ASN A 414 7.09 -17.02 0.20
C ASN A 414 7.33 -17.88 1.44
N GLU A 415 6.54 -18.94 1.59
CA GLU A 415 6.51 -19.80 2.77
C GLU A 415 7.73 -20.76 2.80
N GLU A 416 8.94 -20.21 2.91
CA GLU A 416 10.17 -20.99 3.02
C GLU A 416 10.40 -21.45 4.46
N SER A 417 10.29 -20.50 5.38
CA SER A 417 10.67 -20.65 6.76
C SER A 417 9.63 -20.06 7.67
N ILE A 418 9.78 -20.37 8.95
CA ILE A 418 8.90 -19.94 10.02
C ILE A 418 9.74 -19.72 11.30
N CYS A 419 9.37 -18.70 12.07
CA CYS A 419 10.08 -18.29 13.28
C CYS A 419 9.09 -17.90 14.39
N ASP A 420 9.38 -18.27 15.64
CA ASP A 420 8.63 -17.83 16.82
C ASP A 420 9.21 -16.49 17.33
N LEU A 421 8.39 -15.44 17.35
CA LEU A 421 8.77 -14.10 17.80
C LEU A 421 8.58 -13.91 19.31
N GLY A 422 8.02 -14.90 20.00
CA GLY A 422 7.57 -14.78 21.38
C GLY A 422 6.20 -14.09 21.50
N GLY A 423 5.64 -14.07 22.72
CA GLY A 423 4.32 -13.46 22.95
C GLY A 423 3.15 -14.17 22.23
N GLY A 424 3.36 -15.41 21.79
CA GLY A 424 2.36 -16.20 21.04
C GLY A 424 2.34 -15.93 19.54
N TRP A 425 3.29 -15.15 19.00
CA TRP A 425 3.39 -14.83 17.58
C TRP A 425 4.40 -15.70 16.86
N SER A 426 3.98 -16.30 15.75
CA SER A 426 4.85 -16.90 14.74
C SER A 426 4.81 -16.08 13.46
N ILE A 427 5.93 -16.01 12.75
CA ILE A 427 6.05 -15.38 11.44
C ILE A 427 6.48 -16.43 10.40
N ILE A 428 5.87 -16.40 9.23
CA ILE A 428 6.19 -17.25 8.07
C ILE A 428 6.65 -16.35 6.94
N GLY A 429 7.71 -16.76 6.23
CA GLY A 429 8.25 -15.98 5.12
C GLY A 429 9.62 -16.47 4.61
N PRO A 430 10.29 -15.63 3.79
CA PRO A 430 11.63 -15.91 3.29
C PRO A 430 12.63 -16.12 4.43
N THR A 431 13.51 -17.10 4.28
CA THR A 431 14.46 -17.52 5.32
C THR A 431 15.39 -16.39 5.76
N ASP A 432 15.85 -15.59 4.80
CA ASP A 432 16.74 -14.46 5.04
C ASP A 432 16.08 -13.32 5.81
N ILE A 433 14.83 -12.98 5.47
CA ILE A 433 14.05 -11.97 6.21
C ILE A 433 13.74 -12.45 7.63
N LEU A 434 13.33 -13.71 7.79
CA LEU A 434 13.02 -14.28 9.11
C LEU A 434 14.26 -14.34 10.01
N ALA A 435 15.46 -14.56 9.45
CA ALA A 435 16.69 -14.49 10.20
C ALA A 435 16.95 -13.10 10.81
N GLU A 436 16.53 -12.01 10.13
CA GLU A 436 16.64 -10.65 10.66
C GLU A 436 15.69 -10.41 11.84
N PHE A 437 14.43 -10.87 11.74
CA PHE A 437 13.48 -10.86 12.85
C PHE A 437 13.98 -11.68 14.04
N ALA A 438 14.50 -12.87 13.77
CA ALA A 438 14.99 -13.80 14.77
C ALA A 438 16.18 -13.26 15.56
N LEU A 439 17.08 -12.53 14.90
CA LEU A 439 18.26 -11.96 15.55
C LEU A 439 17.97 -10.68 16.34
N GLY A 440 16.74 -10.16 16.29
CA GLY A 440 16.41 -8.83 16.82
C GLY A 440 17.15 -7.69 16.12
N ASN A 441 17.80 -7.98 14.99
CA ASN A 441 18.60 -7.08 14.16
C ASN A 441 17.80 -6.38 13.07
N ALA A 442 16.58 -6.87 12.84
CA ALA A 442 15.49 -6.11 12.31
C ALA A 442 15.38 -4.74 13.03
N ASN A 443 15.98 -3.69 12.46
CA ASN A 443 15.86 -2.28 12.87
C ASN A 443 14.42 -1.78 12.67
N TYR A 444 13.41 -2.51 13.15
CA TYR A 444 12.02 -2.17 12.96
C TYR A 444 11.51 -1.50 14.22
N THR A 445 11.36 -0.19 14.12
CA THR A 445 10.30 0.50 14.84
C THR A 445 9.01 -0.30 14.63
N THR A 446 8.26 -0.63 15.69
CA THR A 446 7.01 -1.36 15.53
C THR A 446 5.96 -0.48 14.87
N PHE A 447 5.03 -1.12 14.18
CA PHE A 447 3.91 -0.44 13.55
C PHE A 447 3.11 0.38 14.58
N ASP A 448 2.85 -0.16 15.77
CA ASP A 448 2.19 0.58 16.86
C ASP A 448 2.96 1.84 17.26
N TYR A 449 4.28 1.75 17.44
CA TYR A 449 5.09 2.91 17.81
C TYR A 449 5.06 4.00 16.73
N TRP A 450 5.05 3.59 15.46
CA TRP A 450 4.95 4.52 14.34
C TRP A 450 3.58 5.19 14.29
N PHE A 451 2.50 4.41 14.42
CA PHE A 451 1.12 4.91 14.40
C PHE A 451 0.76 5.75 15.64
N ASP A 452 1.37 5.49 16.80
CA ASP A 452 1.22 6.30 18.01
C ASP A 452 1.64 7.76 17.83
N GLN A 453 2.50 8.04 16.86
CA GLN A 453 2.93 9.39 16.47
C GLN A 453 2.03 10.04 15.42
N THR A 454 0.96 9.35 15.00
CA THR A 454 0.03 9.80 13.95
C THR A 454 -1.39 9.96 14.51
N PRO A 455 -2.27 10.70 13.82
CA PRO A 455 -3.69 10.79 14.18
C PRO A 455 -4.45 9.45 14.21
N LEU A 456 -3.88 8.35 13.67
CA LEU A 456 -4.51 7.03 13.57
C LEU A 456 -4.45 6.17 14.83
N LYS A 457 -3.88 6.68 15.93
CA LYS A 457 -3.80 5.96 17.20
C LYS A 457 -5.16 5.43 17.71
N SER A 458 -6.25 6.16 17.45
CA SER A 458 -7.60 5.73 17.83
C SER A 458 -8.06 4.49 17.04
N PHE A 459 -7.73 4.40 15.76
CA PHE A 459 -8.12 3.30 14.88
C PHE A 459 -7.42 1.99 15.23
N THR A 460 -6.14 2.02 15.60
CA THR A 460 -5.42 0.80 16.02
C THR A 460 -6.08 0.18 17.26
N GLY A 461 -6.67 1.02 18.13
CA GLY A 461 -7.42 0.62 19.32
C GLY A 461 -8.83 0.06 19.09
N SER A 462 -9.43 0.18 17.89
CA SER A 462 -10.81 -0.29 17.63
C SER A 462 -10.96 -1.80 17.82
N GLN A 463 -12.17 -2.27 18.13
CA GLN A 463 -12.46 -3.71 18.19
C GLN A 463 -13.17 -4.16 16.91
N GLY A 464 -12.85 -5.35 16.46
CA GLY A 464 -13.45 -5.95 15.26
C GLY A 464 -12.98 -7.37 15.04
N VAL A 465 -13.45 -7.97 13.96
CA VAL A 465 -13.07 -9.31 13.50
C VAL A 465 -12.04 -9.20 12.37
N VAL A 466 -12.17 -8.24 11.46
CA VAL A 466 -11.21 -8.03 10.36
C VAL A 466 -10.69 -6.61 10.40
N LYS A 467 -9.37 -6.43 10.35
CA LYS A 467 -8.76 -5.11 10.15
C LYS A 467 -7.88 -5.09 8.91
N VAL A 468 -7.99 -4.04 8.12
CA VAL A 468 -7.13 -3.80 6.96
C VAL A 468 -6.56 -2.40 7.08
N ILE A 469 -5.26 -2.24 6.90
CA ILE A 469 -4.59 -0.95 6.88
C ILE A 469 -3.72 -0.88 5.62
N ALA A 470 -3.81 0.23 4.91
CA ALA A 470 -3.17 0.46 3.64
C ALA A 470 -2.51 1.83 3.60
N ASN A 471 -1.20 1.87 3.39
CA ASN A 471 -0.50 3.09 3.04
C ASN A 471 -0.81 3.43 1.59
N ILE A 472 -1.35 4.63 1.37
CA ILE A 472 -1.84 5.08 0.06
C ILE A 472 -1.14 6.33 -0.44
N LYS A 473 -0.06 6.74 0.23
CA LYS A 473 0.79 7.85 -0.21
C LYS A 473 1.18 7.73 -1.67
N GLU A 474 1.13 8.82 -2.44
CA GLU A 474 1.55 8.83 -3.84
C GLU A 474 3.05 8.48 -3.98
N SER A 475 3.31 7.19 -4.19
CA SER A 475 4.62 6.59 -4.35
C SER A 475 4.55 5.54 -5.47
N PRO A 476 5.68 5.20 -6.12
CA PRO A 476 5.71 4.14 -7.14
C PRO A 476 5.14 2.81 -6.62
N ASP A 477 5.31 2.56 -5.32
CA ASP A 477 4.89 1.36 -4.61
C ASP A 477 3.51 1.53 -3.92
N SER A 478 2.76 2.57 -4.30
CA SER A 478 1.44 2.88 -3.75
C SER A 478 0.33 1.99 -4.30
N LEU A 479 -0.68 1.75 -3.48
CA LEU A 479 -1.89 1.02 -3.84
C LEU A 479 -2.80 1.84 -4.78
N LEU A 480 -2.55 3.14 -4.95
CA LEU A 480 -3.14 3.96 -6.02
C LEU A 480 -2.74 3.51 -7.43
N GLN A 481 -1.71 2.67 -7.56
CA GLN A 481 -1.38 2.05 -8.83
C GLN A 481 -2.49 1.10 -9.33
N THR A 482 -3.43 0.73 -8.46
CA THR A 482 -4.53 -0.19 -8.81
C THR A 482 -5.70 0.45 -9.53
N VAL A 483 -5.86 1.77 -9.40
CA VAL A 483 -6.93 2.53 -10.06
C VAL A 483 -6.43 3.12 -11.38
N LYS A 484 -7.36 3.39 -12.30
CA LYS A 484 -7.01 3.99 -13.60
C LYS A 484 -6.41 5.38 -13.42
N PRO A 485 -5.56 5.86 -14.37
CA PRO A 485 -4.84 7.12 -14.25
C PRO A 485 -5.72 8.33 -13.96
N TYR A 486 -6.95 8.36 -14.48
CA TYR A 486 -7.91 9.40 -14.18
C TYR A 486 -8.15 9.53 -12.66
N TYR A 487 -8.55 8.44 -11.99
CA TYR A 487 -8.84 8.43 -10.55
C TYR A 487 -7.58 8.63 -9.71
N ARG A 488 -6.43 8.10 -10.16
CA ARG A 488 -5.14 8.36 -9.51
C ARG A 488 -4.80 9.84 -9.49
N ASN A 489 -4.92 10.51 -10.63
CA ASN A 489 -4.64 11.95 -10.74
C ASN A 489 -5.61 12.79 -9.92
N LEU A 490 -6.86 12.33 -9.78
CA LEU A 490 -7.81 13.00 -8.89
C LEU A 490 -7.37 12.87 -7.42
N PHE A 491 -6.95 11.67 -6.99
CA PHE A 491 -6.45 11.43 -5.64
C PHE A 491 -5.16 12.22 -5.35
N ALA A 492 -4.18 12.16 -6.24
CA ALA A 492 -2.90 12.89 -6.12
C ALA A 492 -3.09 14.39 -5.88
N ARG A 493 -4.05 15.01 -6.57
CA ARG A 493 -4.40 16.43 -6.37
C ARG A 493 -5.02 16.72 -5.01
N SER A 494 -5.81 15.79 -4.48
CA SER A 494 -6.49 15.93 -3.18
C SER A 494 -5.54 15.79 -2.00
N THR A 495 -4.38 15.16 -2.21
CA THR A 495 -3.41 14.90 -1.15
C THR A 495 -2.04 15.53 -1.42
N GLU A 496 -1.91 16.38 -2.45
CA GLU A 496 -0.63 16.96 -2.94
C GLU A 496 0.22 17.63 -1.84
N TYR A 497 -0.41 18.16 -0.79
CA TYR A 497 0.26 18.84 0.32
C TYR A 497 0.37 18.01 1.60
N ASN A 498 -0.19 16.80 1.61
CA ASN A 498 -0.14 15.88 2.73
C ASN A 498 1.09 14.99 2.62
N ASN A 499 1.73 14.75 3.76
CA ASN A 499 2.95 13.94 3.82
C ASN A 499 2.65 12.53 4.36
N PHE A 500 1.44 12.32 4.89
CA PHE A 500 0.93 11.08 5.45
C PHE A 500 -0.49 10.79 4.94
N GLU A 501 -0.68 9.58 4.41
CA GLU A 501 -1.93 9.14 3.77
C GLU A 501 -2.17 7.64 4.02
N VAL A 502 -3.26 7.30 4.71
CA VAL A 502 -3.61 5.92 5.05
C VAL A 502 -5.12 5.69 4.90
N ALA A 503 -5.50 4.54 4.35
CA ALA A 503 -6.86 4.02 4.41
C ALA A 503 -6.90 2.81 5.34
N ALA A 504 -7.93 2.76 6.17
CA ALA A 504 -8.12 1.71 7.14
C ALA A 504 -9.57 1.22 7.12
N LEU A 505 -9.77 -0.10 7.27
CA LEU A 505 -11.07 -0.75 7.33
C LEU A 505 -11.10 -1.66 8.55
N ASN A 506 -12.15 -1.55 9.35
CA ASN A 506 -12.45 -2.43 10.47
C ASN A 506 -13.85 -3.02 10.26
N ILE A 507 -13.98 -4.34 10.32
CA ILE A 507 -15.26 -5.04 10.19
C ILE A 507 -15.49 -5.82 11.46
N GLY A 508 -16.67 -5.71 12.04
CA GLY A 508 -17.08 -6.40 13.25
C GLY A 508 -18.50 -6.94 13.15
N VAL A 509 -18.96 -7.52 14.24
CA VAL A 509 -20.32 -8.03 14.40
C VAL A 509 -20.97 -7.34 15.59
N GLU A 510 -22.20 -6.85 15.41
CA GLU A 510 -23.02 -6.25 16.47
C GLU A 510 -24.41 -6.88 16.43
N GLY A 511 -24.69 -7.76 17.41
CA GLY A 511 -25.96 -8.50 17.44
C GLY A 511 -26.12 -9.39 16.21
N ALA A 512 -27.12 -9.07 15.37
CA ALA A 512 -27.42 -9.78 14.13
C ALA A 512 -26.84 -9.10 12.87
N ASP A 513 -26.13 -7.98 13.04
CA ASP A 513 -25.62 -7.17 11.93
C ASP A 513 -24.09 -7.29 11.82
N VAL A 514 -23.60 -7.25 10.58
CA VAL A 514 -22.16 -7.04 10.30
C VAL A 514 -21.94 -5.54 10.14
N VAL A 515 -21.03 -4.98 10.93
CA VAL A 515 -20.71 -3.55 10.92
C VAL A 515 -19.36 -3.30 10.29
N ALA A 516 -19.20 -2.16 9.63
CA ALA A 516 -17.97 -1.77 8.96
C ALA A 516 -17.65 -0.30 9.26
N GLN A 517 -16.38 -0.04 9.56
CA GLN A 517 -15.81 1.29 9.76
C GLN A 517 -14.67 1.47 8.78
N VAL A 518 -14.74 2.51 7.95
CA VAL A 518 -13.66 2.91 7.05
C VAL A 518 -13.15 4.27 7.47
N GLU A 519 -11.84 4.40 7.63
CA GLU A 519 -11.19 5.67 7.93
C GLU A 519 -10.16 5.99 6.86
N PHE A 520 -10.20 7.21 6.35
CA PHE A 520 -9.21 7.77 5.45
C PHE A 520 -8.57 8.98 6.11
N HIS A 521 -7.26 8.88 6.31
CA HIS A 521 -6.46 9.91 6.96
C HIS A 521 -5.53 10.51 5.93
N ALA A 522 -5.64 11.82 5.71
CA ALA A 522 -4.72 12.57 4.88
C ALA A 522 -4.36 13.87 5.58
N SER A 523 -3.14 13.93 6.12
CA SER A 523 -2.71 15.09 6.91
C SER A 523 -1.27 15.48 6.62
N ARG A 524 -0.99 16.77 6.84
CA ARG A 524 0.37 17.30 6.89
C ARG A 524 0.86 17.23 8.33
N LEU A 525 1.64 16.20 8.64
CA LEU A 525 2.33 16.08 9.91
C LEU A 525 3.40 17.16 10.01
N ALA A 526 3.42 17.89 11.14
CA ALA A 526 4.46 18.87 11.44
C ALA A 526 5.85 18.22 11.45
N GLN A 527 5.92 16.97 11.90
CA GLN A 527 7.08 16.12 11.87
C GLN A 527 6.65 14.72 11.45
N MET A 528 7.34 14.12 10.48
CA MET A 528 7.09 12.72 10.12
C MET A 528 7.38 11.85 11.35
N PRO A 529 6.65 10.73 11.54
CA PRO A 529 7.05 9.75 12.54
C PRO A 529 8.48 9.34 12.22
N HIS A 530 9.38 9.59 13.15
CA HIS A 530 10.77 9.19 13.00
C HIS A 530 10.93 7.81 13.62
N GLU A 531 11.71 6.97 12.94
CA GLU A 531 12.24 5.76 13.53
C GLU A 531 13.10 6.19 14.72
N LYS A 532 12.68 5.87 15.95
CA LYS A 532 13.63 5.95 17.06
C LYS A 532 14.56 4.74 16.93
N PRO A 533 15.88 4.92 16.95
CA PRO A 533 16.74 3.86 17.43
C PRO A 533 16.20 3.44 18.79
N ARG A 534 15.97 2.14 18.98
CA ARG A 534 15.49 1.60 20.26
C ARG A 534 16.38 2.18 21.37
N GLU A 535 15.78 2.86 22.36
CA GLU A 535 16.52 3.23 23.57
C GLU A 535 17.06 1.93 24.15
N GLU A 536 18.38 1.84 24.24
CA GLU A 536 19.11 0.66 24.67
C GLU A 536 18.63 0.27 26.07
N SER A 537 17.79 -0.77 26.14
CA SER A 537 17.80 -1.62 27.33
C SER A 537 19.18 -2.27 27.33
N VAL A 538 20.03 -1.85 28.26
CA VAL A 538 21.36 -2.40 28.52
C VAL A 538 21.25 -3.92 28.68
N ASP A 539 21.44 -4.64 27.58
CA ASP A 539 21.90 -6.01 27.57
C ASP A 539 22.53 -6.32 26.20
N ASN A 540 23.81 -6.70 26.24
CA ASN A 540 24.75 -6.82 25.12
C ASN A 540 24.21 -7.63 23.91
N THR A 541 23.58 -6.96 22.95
CA THR A 541 23.23 -7.55 21.65
C THR A 541 23.80 -6.65 20.55
N ILE A 542 24.76 -7.17 19.80
CA ILE A 542 25.42 -6.47 18.68
C ILE A 542 24.40 -6.31 17.55
N TYR A 543 23.96 -5.07 17.31
CA TYR A 543 23.07 -4.69 16.21
C TYR A 543 23.77 -4.88 14.86
N ILE A 544 23.13 -5.60 13.93
CA ILE A 544 23.62 -5.80 12.56
C ILE A 544 22.63 -5.19 11.57
N ASP A 545 22.96 -4.01 11.05
CA ASP A 545 22.26 -3.33 9.96
C ASP A 545 22.39 -4.09 8.63
N SER A 546 21.25 -4.52 8.05
CA SER A 546 21.14 -5.36 6.85
C SER A 546 20.80 -4.59 5.56
N THR A 547 20.42 -3.31 5.66
CA THR A 547 19.91 -2.57 4.50
C THR A 547 21.04 -1.91 3.72
N ILE A 548 21.20 -2.28 2.45
CA ILE A 548 22.10 -1.57 1.54
C ILE A 548 21.44 -0.24 1.16
N VAL A 549 22.05 0.88 1.56
CA VAL A 549 21.57 2.21 1.19
C VAL A 549 22.06 2.57 -0.22
N VAL A 550 21.16 2.55 -1.20
CA VAL A 550 21.44 3.04 -2.56
C VAL A 550 21.31 4.56 -2.57
N GLY A 551 22.45 5.26 -2.69
CA GLY A 551 22.48 6.73 -2.70
C GLY A 551 21.64 7.33 -3.83
N LYS A 552 20.75 8.27 -3.53
CA LYS A 552 19.96 9.00 -4.56
C LYS A 552 20.56 10.37 -4.93
N GLY A 553 21.72 10.69 -4.37
CA GLY A 553 22.36 12.00 -4.46
C GLY A 553 21.69 13.06 -3.55
N PRO A 554 22.02 14.34 -3.75
CA PRO A 554 22.98 14.84 -4.74
C PRO A 554 24.40 14.35 -4.46
N PHE A 555 25.07 13.82 -5.49
CA PHE A 555 26.45 13.38 -5.46
C PHE A 555 27.38 14.57 -5.63
N GLU A 556 28.30 14.76 -4.68
CA GLU A 556 29.33 15.79 -4.79
C GLU A 556 30.40 15.35 -5.78
N ILE A 557 30.73 16.23 -6.73
CA ILE A 557 31.82 16.02 -7.69
C ILE A 557 32.69 17.28 -7.78
N ARG A 558 33.93 17.13 -8.28
CA ARG A 558 34.87 18.25 -8.42
C ARG A 558 34.86 18.84 -9.82
N ASP A 559 34.81 20.17 -9.88
CA ASP A 559 35.14 20.93 -11.08
C ASP A 559 36.66 20.90 -11.31
N HIS A 560 37.16 20.08 -12.23
CA HIS A 560 38.59 20.02 -12.60
C HIS A 560 39.18 21.27 -13.32
N VAL A 561 38.38 22.31 -13.59
CA VAL A 561 38.81 23.55 -14.28
C VAL A 561 38.89 24.69 -13.27
N LYS A 562 37.85 24.87 -12.45
CA LYS A 562 37.74 25.95 -11.45
C LYS A 562 38.03 25.50 -10.02
N GLY A 563 38.08 24.19 -9.76
CA GLY A 563 38.28 23.63 -8.42
C GLY A 563 37.04 23.64 -7.51
N GLU A 564 35.92 24.21 -7.96
CA GLU A 564 34.67 24.33 -7.21
C GLU A 564 33.95 22.98 -7.02
N LYS A 565 33.10 22.88 -5.99
CA LYS A 565 32.19 21.75 -5.79
C LYS A 565 30.98 21.87 -6.72
N LEU A 566 30.64 20.78 -7.39
CA LEU A 566 29.42 20.61 -8.18
C LEU A 566 28.59 19.47 -7.59
N PHE A 567 27.30 19.46 -7.91
CA PHE A 567 26.37 18.45 -7.42
C PHE A 567 25.63 17.79 -8.58
N VAL A 568 25.54 16.47 -8.58
CA VAL A 568 24.76 15.71 -9.55
C VAL A 568 23.61 15.05 -8.84
N GLU A 569 22.39 15.22 -9.33
CA GLU A 569 21.22 14.53 -8.78
C GLU A 569 20.42 13.85 -9.90
N GLN A 570 19.61 12.89 -9.49
CA GLN A 570 18.61 12.29 -10.37
C GLN A 570 17.22 12.81 -10.02
N LEU A 571 16.51 13.31 -11.03
CA LEU A 571 15.12 13.74 -10.92
C LEU A 571 14.15 12.55 -11.03
N PRO A 572 12.89 12.67 -10.56
CA PRO A 572 11.91 11.58 -10.60
C PRO A 572 11.60 10.99 -11.99
N ASN A 573 11.93 11.71 -13.06
CA ASN A 573 11.80 11.26 -14.45
C ASN A 573 13.12 10.71 -15.04
N ASN A 574 14.02 10.23 -14.17
CA ASN A 574 15.35 9.69 -14.49
C ASN A 574 16.31 10.68 -15.18
N LYS A 575 15.97 11.96 -15.31
CA LYS A 575 16.91 12.98 -15.78
C LYS A 575 18.03 13.16 -14.76
N ILE A 576 19.28 13.11 -15.22
CA ILE A 576 20.44 13.49 -14.41
C ILE A 576 20.69 14.98 -14.60
N ARG A 577 20.73 15.73 -13.51
CA ARG A 577 20.95 17.19 -13.48
C ARG A 577 22.27 17.50 -12.78
N LEU A 578 23.12 18.29 -13.44
CA LEU A 578 24.31 18.89 -12.84
C LEU A 578 23.96 20.27 -12.29
N MET A 579 24.46 20.59 -11.10
CA MET A 579 24.26 21.85 -10.40
C MET A 579 25.59 22.45 -9.95
N SER A 580 25.64 23.78 -9.85
CA SER A 580 26.75 24.49 -9.22
C SER A 580 26.74 24.31 -7.69
N GLY A 581 27.79 24.76 -7.01
CA GLY A 581 27.85 24.78 -5.54
C GLY A 581 26.71 25.55 -4.86
N ALA A 582 26.10 26.52 -5.57
CA ALA A 582 24.92 27.25 -5.12
C ALA A 582 23.58 26.55 -5.45
N LYS A 583 23.62 25.26 -5.84
CA LYS A 583 22.48 24.44 -6.27
C LYS A 583 21.69 25.01 -7.46
N LYS A 584 22.33 25.84 -8.30
CA LYS A 584 21.75 26.30 -9.57
C LYS A 584 22.02 25.27 -10.67
N GLY A 585 20.97 24.84 -11.37
CA GLY A 585 21.09 23.88 -12.48
C GLY A 585 21.96 24.41 -13.63
N ILE A 586 22.87 23.57 -14.12
CA ILE A 586 23.77 23.84 -15.26
C ILE A 586 23.23 23.17 -16.52
N TRP A 587 22.93 21.87 -16.46
CA TRP A 587 22.28 21.11 -17.54
C TRP A 587 21.52 19.91 -16.96
N ALA A 588 20.62 19.32 -17.75
CA ALA A 588 19.95 18.07 -17.43
C ALA A 588 19.80 17.20 -18.68
N ILE A 589 20.08 15.91 -18.58
CA ILE A 589 19.95 14.93 -19.66
C ILE A 589 19.11 13.73 -19.24
N PRO A 590 18.22 13.20 -20.10
CA PRO A 590 17.33 12.08 -19.76
C PRO A 590 18.03 10.73 -19.82
N PHE A 591 17.61 9.82 -18.93
CA PHE A 591 17.94 8.39 -18.95
C PHE A 591 16.66 7.57 -18.80
N GLU A 592 16.70 6.31 -19.23
CA GLU A 592 15.54 5.40 -19.15
C GLU A 592 15.38 4.80 -17.75
N THR A 593 16.49 4.53 -17.07
CA THR A 593 16.56 3.82 -15.79
C THR A 593 17.29 4.65 -14.73
N PRO A 594 17.08 4.39 -13.42
CA PRO A 594 17.73 5.11 -12.35
C PRO A 594 19.24 4.84 -12.28
N VAL A 595 20.00 5.74 -11.65
CA VAL A 595 21.43 5.52 -11.34
C VAL A 595 21.55 4.51 -10.20
N CYS A 596 22.48 3.57 -10.31
CA CYS A 596 22.72 2.51 -9.32
C CYS A 596 23.53 2.99 -8.10
N GLY A 597 23.11 4.10 -7.49
CA GLY A 597 23.57 4.49 -6.16
C GLY A 597 24.87 5.28 -6.05
N VAL A 598 25.70 5.34 -7.09
CA VAL A 598 27.00 6.05 -7.07
C VAL A 598 27.26 6.78 -8.38
N ILE A 599 27.74 8.03 -8.28
CA ILE A 599 28.37 8.77 -9.38
C ILE A 599 29.78 9.17 -8.92
N ASP A 600 30.79 8.60 -9.55
CA ASP A 600 32.19 8.84 -9.23
C ASP A 600 32.88 9.63 -10.38
N GLN A 601 34.12 10.05 -10.17
CA GLN A 601 34.92 10.76 -11.17
C GLN A 601 36.20 10.00 -11.55
N VAL A 602 36.50 9.99 -12.85
CA VAL A 602 37.69 9.34 -13.40
C VAL A 602 38.42 10.23 -14.40
N ASP A 603 39.75 10.23 -14.37
CA ASP A 603 40.59 10.81 -15.43
C ASP A 603 40.91 9.74 -16.49
N PHE A 604 39.91 9.42 -17.31
CA PHE A 604 39.98 8.34 -18.29
C PHE A 604 40.99 8.60 -19.42
N PHE A 605 41.32 9.86 -19.68
CA PHE A 605 42.30 10.25 -20.70
C PHE A 605 43.70 10.51 -20.13
N GLN A 606 43.89 10.34 -18.82
CA GLN A 606 45.13 10.61 -18.10
C GLN A 606 45.68 12.03 -18.32
N ASN A 607 44.81 13.00 -18.56
CA ASN A 607 45.17 14.38 -18.90
C ASN A 607 44.70 15.43 -17.87
N GLY A 608 44.27 14.97 -16.70
CA GLY A 608 43.75 15.81 -15.62
C GLY A 608 42.29 16.24 -15.79
N LYS A 609 41.63 15.89 -16.91
CA LYS A 609 40.20 16.17 -17.11
C LYS A 609 39.39 15.04 -16.51
N LEU A 610 38.51 15.36 -15.56
CA LEU A 610 37.63 14.39 -14.92
C LEU A 610 36.33 14.18 -15.71
N GLN A 611 35.93 12.92 -15.85
CA GLN A 611 34.65 12.45 -16.40
C GLN A 611 33.81 11.84 -15.27
N MET A 612 32.49 11.94 -15.35
CA MET A 612 31.56 11.26 -14.44
C MET A 612 31.33 9.83 -14.91
N ILE A 613 31.42 8.87 -14.00
CA ILE A 613 31.17 7.46 -14.27
C ILE A 613 30.13 6.91 -13.30
N PHE A 614 29.16 6.18 -13.83
CA PHE A 614 28.07 5.59 -13.05
C PHE A 614 27.45 4.41 -13.79
N ALA A 615 26.79 3.52 -13.04
CA ALA A 615 26.00 2.43 -13.60
C ALA A 615 24.51 2.78 -13.63
N SER A 616 23.82 2.28 -14.63
CA SER A 616 22.35 2.31 -14.72
C SER A 616 21.88 1.02 -15.39
N GLU A 617 21.09 0.23 -14.66
CA GLU A 617 20.71 -1.14 -15.01
C GLU A 617 21.93 -2.04 -15.31
N ASP A 618 22.13 -2.47 -16.55
CA ASP A 618 23.22 -3.35 -16.99
C ASP A 618 24.27 -2.60 -17.82
N ARG A 619 24.34 -1.27 -17.66
CA ARG A 619 25.23 -0.41 -18.45
C ARG A 619 26.07 0.50 -17.57
N LEU A 620 27.33 0.64 -17.94
CA LEU A 620 28.27 1.61 -17.38
C LEU A 620 28.31 2.82 -18.30
N TYR A 621 28.14 4.02 -17.74
CA TYR A 621 28.13 5.29 -18.44
C TYR A 621 29.38 6.09 -18.08
N LEU A 622 29.93 6.81 -19.07
CA LEU A 622 31.03 7.74 -18.88
C LEU A 622 30.71 9.04 -19.62
N LEU A 623 30.52 10.10 -18.85
CA LEU A 623 30.14 11.42 -19.36
C LEU A 623 31.23 12.44 -19.08
N ASP A 624 31.48 13.31 -20.04
CA ASP A 624 32.25 14.52 -19.77
C ASP A 624 31.40 15.57 -19.01
N ARG A 625 32.04 16.67 -18.60
CA ARG A 625 31.36 17.78 -17.90
C ARG A 625 30.21 18.39 -18.70
N MET A 626 30.23 18.32 -20.03
CA MET A 626 29.21 18.87 -20.91
C MET A 626 28.09 17.86 -21.20
N ALA A 627 28.00 16.77 -20.41
CA ALA A 627 27.03 15.69 -20.57
C ALA A 627 27.17 14.91 -21.90
N ARG A 628 28.35 14.94 -22.53
CA ARG A 628 28.64 14.17 -23.75
C ARG A 628 29.22 12.82 -23.37
N MET A 629 28.73 11.77 -24.04
CA MET A 629 29.27 10.42 -23.92
C MET A 629 30.74 10.38 -24.36
N VAL A 630 31.56 9.66 -23.59
CA VAL A 630 32.99 9.55 -23.83
C VAL A 630 33.29 8.25 -24.57
N ARG A 631 33.83 8.35 -25.80
CA ARG A 631 34.18 7.18 -26.64
C ARG A 631 33.01 6.20 -26.84
N ASP A 632 33.23 4.92 -26.55
CA ASP A 632 32.33 3.79 -26.80
C ASP A 632 31.33 3.56 -25.65
N PHE A 633 31.20 4.51 -24.73
CA PHE A 633 30.21 4.44 -23.65
C PHE A 633 28.81 4.85 -24.15
N PRO A 634 27.73 4.25 -23.61
CA PRO A 634 27.74 3.29 -22.50
C PRO A 634 28.18 1.87 -22.90
N VAL A 635 28.85 1.18 -21.99
CA VAL A 635 29.29 -0.21 -22.17
C VAL A 635 28.35 -1.15 -21.42
N LYS A 636 27.97 -2.26 -22.05
CA LYS A 636 27.13 -3.29 -21.43
C LYS A 636 27.95 -4.15 -20.45
N LEU A 637 27.43 -4.32 -19.24
CA LEU A 637 27.94 -5.20 -18.20
C LEU A 637 27.27 -6.58 -18.32
N GLU A 638 27.88 -7.59 -17.70
CA GLU A 638 27.39 -8.97 -17.79
C GLU A 638 26.10 -9.19 -16.98
N LYS A 639 25.88 -8.39 -15.93
CA LYS A 639 24.74 -8.47 -15.01
C LYS A 639 24.17 -7.09 -14.71
N ARG A 640 22.93 -7.06 -14.20
CA ARG A 640 22.28 -5.86 -13.67
C ARG A 640 22.93 -5.44 -12.36
N VAL A 641 23.22 -4.16 -12.25
CA VAL A 641 23.91 -3.55 -11.12
C VAL A 641 22.90 -3.03 -10.10
N LEU A 642 23.07 -3.42 -8.84
CA LEU A 642 22.34 -2.89 -7.69
C LEU A 642 23.02 -1.62 -7.14
N LEU A 643 24.33 -1.68 -6.94
CA LEU A 643 25.12 -0.58 -6.36
C LEU A 643 26.47 -0.44 -7.08
N GLY A 644 26.89 0.78 -7.40
CA GLY A 644 28.22 1.09 -7.94
C GLY A 644 28.22 2.07 -9.11
N PRO A 645 29.41 2.33 -9.67
CA PRO A 645 30.71 1.71 -9.40
C PRO A 645 31.48 2.36 -8.23
N LYS A 646 32.39 1.62 -7.60
CA LYS A 646 33.45 2.18 -6.72
C LYS A 646 34.82 1.96 -7.37
N LEU A 647 35.54 3.04 -7.63
CA LEU A 647 36.81 3.04 -8.39
C LEU A 647 38.05 2.86 -7.50
N PHE A 648 39.08 2.24 -8.07
CA PHE A 648 40.41 2.07 -7.46
C PHE A 648 41.51 2.27 -8.51
N ASP A 649 42.50 3.11 -8.21
CA ASP A 649 43.77 3.21 -8.96
C ASP A 649 44.89 2.53 -8.16
N LEU A 650 45.03 1.21 -8.34
CA LEU A 650 45.92 0.39 -7.49
C LEU A 650 47.40 0.61 -7.76
N LYS A 651 47.78 1.09 -8.95
CA LYS A 651 49.18 1.26 -9.35
C LYS A 651 49.60 2.73 -9.38
N GLY A 652 48.68 3.66 -9.12
CA GLY A 652 48.92 5.10 -9.29
C GLY A 652 49.20 5.50 -10.73
N ASN A 653 48.92 4.63 -11.70
CA ASN A 653 49.17 4.83 -13.12
C ASN A 653 47.87 5.10 -13.90
N LYS A 654 46.77 5.37 -13.19
CA LYS A 654 45.43 5.62 -13.74
C LYS A 654 44.87 4.43 -14.53
N GLU A 655 45.30 3.21 -14.24
CA GLU A 655 44.62 1.97 -14.65
C GLU A 655 43.53 1.63 -13.63
N TYR A 656 42.36 2.25 -13.80
CA TYR A 656 41.28 2.07 -12.84
C TYR A 656 40.63 0.70 -12.95
N LYS A 657 40.38 0.10 -11.79
CA LYS A 657 39.46 -1.01 -11.59
C LYS A 657 38.24 -0.52 -10.83
N PHE A 658 37.11 -1.21 -10.98
CA PHE A 658 35.92 -0.86 -10.21
C PHE A 658 35.11 -2.07 -9.79
N PHE A 659 34.55 -2.00 -8.58
CA PHE A 659 33.54 -2.94 -8.12
C PHE A 659 32.15 -2.47 -8.49
N VAL A 660 31.30 -3.43 -8.83
CA VAL A 660 29.84 -3.29 -8.77
C VAL A 660 29.27 -4.44 -7.95
N LEU A 661 28.20 -4.15 -7.22
CA LEU A 661 27.34 -5.16 -6.62
C LEU A 661 26.15 -5.38 -7.54
N ASN A 662 25.89 -6.63 -7.91
CA ASN A 662 24.81 -7.00 -8.81
C ASN A 662 23.53 -7.35 -8.04
N GLU A 663 22.38 -7.31 -8.72
CA GLU A 663 21.06 -7.64 -8.12
C GLU A 663 20.99 -9.08 -7.56
N ASP A 664 21.85 -9.99 -8.02
CA ASP A 664 21.93 -11.38 -7.54
C ASP A 664 22.91 -11.57 -6.35
N ASN A 665 23.27 -10.48 -5.67
CA ASN A 665 24.23 -10.43 -4.56
C ASN A 665 25.67 -10.85 -4.94
N SER A 666 26.00 -10.95 -6.23
CA SER A 666 27.39 -11.16 -6.65
C SER A 666 28.13 -9.82 -6.80
N VAL A 667 29.41 -9.82 -6.44
CA VAL A 667 30.31 -8.69 -6.67
C VAL A 667 31.13 -8.96 -7.92
N SER A 668 31.14 -8.00 -8.85
CA SER A 668 31.99 -8.06 -10.05
C SER A 668 33.08 -7.00 -9.98
N LEU A 669 34.33 -7.39 -10.29
CA LEU A 669 35.46 -6.48 -10.47
C LEU A 669 35.78 -6.33 -11.95
N TYR A 670 35.77 -5.11 -12.45
CA TYR A 670 36.01 -4.79 -13.86
C TYR A 670 37.19 -3.81 -14.03
N ASN A 671 37.71 -3.68 -15.25
CA ASN A 671 38.69 -2.66 -15.63
C ASN A 671 38.06 -1.64 -16.59
N LEU A 672 38.73 -0.49 -16.81
CA LEU A 672 38.27 0.52 -17.79
C LEU A 672 38.95 0.39 -19.18
N GLU A 673 39.73 -0.68 -19.43
CA GLU A 673 40.56 -0.81 -20.64
C GLU A 673 39.82 -1.34 -21.90
N ARG A 674 40.32 -0.91 -23.07
CA ARG A 674 39.73 -1.12 -24.40
C ARG A 674 39.73 -2.60 -24.83
N LYS A 675 38.66 -3.37 -24.56
CA LYS A 675 38.11 -4.41 -25.48
C LYS A 675 36.86 -5.12 -24.95
N LYS A 676 35.76 -4.97 -25.71
CA LYS A 676 34.64 -5.88 -26.11
C LYS A 676 34.11 -7.05 -25.25
N SER A 677 34.65 -7.34 -24.08
CA SER A 677 33.94 -8.07 -23.02
C SER A 677 34.67 -7.74 -21.73
N LEU A 678 34.07 -6.91 -20.88
CA LEU A 678 34.52 -6.71 -19.50
C LEU A 678 34.35 -8.06 -18.78
N LYS A 679 35.30 -8.99 -18.94
CA LYS A 679 35.31 -10.23 -18.16
C LYS A 679 35.79 -9.85 -16.76
N GLY A 680 34.85 -9.81 -15.84
CA GLY A 680 35.13 -9.48 -14.46
C GLY A 680 35.56 -10.71 -13.68
N LEU A 681 36.22 -10.47 -12.56
CA LEU A 681 36.22 -11.46 -11.49
C LEU A 681 34.85 -11.41 -10.80
N HIS A 682 34.25 -12.58 -10.54
CA HIS A 682 32.97 -12.67 -9.84
C HIS A 682 33.16 -13.35 -8.49
N ILE A 683 32.72 -12.67 -7.43
CA ILE A 683 32.65 -13.21 -6.08
C ILE A 683 31.18 -13.38 -5.74
N LYS A 684 30.77 -14.60 -5.41
CA LYS A 684 29.44 -14.88 -4.87
C LYS A 684 29.59 -15.21 -3.39
N ALA A 685 29.30 -14.23 -2.55
CA ALA A 685 29.23 -14.46 -1.10
C ALA A 685 27.94 -15.21 -0.76
N PRO A 686 27.97 -16.14 0.21
CA PRO A 686 26.76 -16.81 0.68
C PRO A 686 25.89 -15.88 1.55
N GLU A 687 26.45 -14.81 2.11
CA GLU A 687 25.72 -13.79 2.86
C GLU A 687 25.46 -12.52 2.02
N PHE A 688 24.42 -11.76 2.38
CA PHE A 688 24.12 -10.46 1.76
C PHE A 688 25.26 -9.46 1.99
N VAL A 689 25.76 -8.88 0.90
CA VAL A 689 26.84 -7.88 0.92
C VAL A 689 26.26 -6.55 1.40
N LYS A 690 26.86 -5.90 2.41
CA LYS A 690 26.34 -4.67 3.02
C LYS A 690 26.78 -3.41 2.28
N GLU A 691 27.98 -3.43 1.71
CA GLU A 691 28.59 -2.29 1.01
C GLU A 691 29.47 -2.75 -0.14
N LEU A 692 29.81 -1.83 -1.06
CA LEU A 692 30.79 -2.12 -2.10
C LEU A 692 32.13 -2.49 -1.46
N PRO A 693 32.78 -3.58 -1.91
CA PRO A 693 34.04 -4.02 -1.34
C PRO A 693 35.11 -2.94 -1.36
N ASP A 694 36.08 -3.09 -0.46
CA ASP A 694 37.26 -2.25 -0.41
C ASP A 694 38.51 -3.03 -0.81
N ILE A 695 39.57 -2.33 -1.22
CA ILE A 695 40.87 -2.94 -1.49
C ILE A 695 41.88 -2.42 -0.49
N LYS A 696 42.57 -3.34 0.19
CA LYS A 696 43.63 -3.00 1.14
C LYS A 696 44.94 -3.64 0.71
N GLU A 697 46.00 -2.83 0.64
CA GLU A 697 47.36 -3.32 0.42
C GLU A 697 47.97 -3.80 1.74
N ILE A 698 48.49 -5.02 1.74
CA ILE A 698 49.04 -5.70 2.90
C ILE A 698 50.33 -6.39 2.45
N ASN A 699 51.48 -5.92 2.95
CA ASN A 699 52.80 -6.43 2.59
C ASN A 699 53.09 -6.46 1.07
N GLY A 700 52.63 -5.44 0.33
CA GLY A 700 52.80 -5.33 -1.12
C GLY A 700 51.81 -6.17 -1.95
N GLU A 701 50.88 -6.88 -1.33
CA GLU A 701 49.79 -7.60 -2.01
C GLU A 701 48.43 -6.94 -1.74
N ASN A 702 47.56 -6.90 -2.75
CA ASN A 702 46.22 -6.34 -2.61
C ASN A 702 45.21 -7.42 -2.21
N TYR A 703 44.35 -7.09 -1.24
CA TYR A 703 43.27 -7.96 -0.77
C TYR A 703 41.92 -7.24 -0.87
N ILE A 704 40.89 -7.99 -1.27
CA ILE A 704 39.51 -7.52 -1.36
C ILE A 704 38.85 -7.77 -0.02
N ILE A 705 38.37 -6.69 0.59
CA ILE A 705 37.65 -6.71 1.85
C ILE A 705 36.17 -6.62 1.55
N LEU A 706 35.45 -7.72 1.79
CA LEU A 706 34.02 -7.81 1.54
C LEU A 706 33.27 -7.87 2.87
N LYS A 707 32.55 -6.80 3.20
CA LYS A 707 31.68 -6.78 4.37
C LYS A 707 30.28 -7.24 3.98
N SER A 708 29.87 -8.35 4.57
CA SER A 708 28.48 -8.81 4.54
C SER A 708 27.75 -8.34 5.79
N VAL A 709 26.42 -8.51 5.79
CA VAL A 709 25.61 -8.31 7.00
C VAL A 709 26.20 -9.09 8.17
N PHE A 710 26.61 -10.34 7.97
CA PHE A 710 27.08 -11.15 9.09
C PHE A 710 28.54 -10.97 9.44
N ARG A 711 29.44 -10.80 8.48
CA ARG A 711 30.89 -10.88 8.72
C ARG A 711 31.71 -10.18 7.65
N THR A 712 32.97 -9.92 7.98
CA THR A 712 33.97 -9.52 6.99
C THR A 712 34.64 -10.77 6.41
N ARG A 713 34.67 -10.87 5.09
CA ARG A 713 35.43 -11.86 4.34
C ARG A 713 36.58 -11.17 3.61
N ILE A 714 37.70 -11.88 3.48
CA ILE A 714 38.89 -11.38 2.81
C ILE A 714 39.16 -12.29 1.63
N TYR A 715 39.28 -11.71 0.44
CA TYR A 715 39.59 -12.42 -0.79
C TYR A 715 40.91 -11.90 -1.36
N ARG A 716 41.63 -12.76 -2.08
CA ARG A 716 42.72 -12.35 -2.96
C ARG A 716 42.17 -11.72 -4.23
N MET A 717 43.00 -10.99 -4.97
CA MET A 717 42.61 -10.35 -6.23
C MET A 717 42.22 -11.32 -7.34
N ASP A 718 42.46 -12.63 -7.17
CA ASP A 718 42.00 -13.71 -8.05
C ASP A 718 40.62 -14.28 -7.66
N GLY A 719 40.02 -13.78 -6.56
CA GLY A 719 38.72 -14.20 -6.02
C GLY A 719 38.76 -15.36 -5.04
N THR A 720 39.95 -15.87 -4.71
CA THR A 720 40.10 -16.93 -3.71
C THR A 720 39.90 -16.37 -2.31
N GLU A 721 39.00 -16.95 -1.52
CA GLU A 721 38.81 -16.55 -0.12
C GLU A 721 40.00 -16.98 0.76
N VAL A 722 40.42 -16.09 1.64
CA VAL A 722 41.36 -16.41 2.72
C VAL A 722 40.57 -17.05 3.86
N GLU A 723 40.52 -18.38 3.88
CA GLU A 723 39.78 -19.11 4.90
C GLU A 723 40.48 -19.04 6.27
N VAL A 724 39.75 -18.57 7.29
CA VAL A 724 40.20 -18.59 8.68
C VAL A 724 40.08 -20.03 9.22
N LYS A 725 41.21 -20.68 9.51
CA LYS A 725 41.23 -22.10 9.89
C LYS A 725 40.59 -22.41 11.25
N ASP A 726 40.60 -21.43 12.15
CA ASP A 726 39.91 -21.56 13.43
C ASP A 726 38.42 -21.26 13.25
N LYS A 727 37.61 -22.32 13.07
CA LYS A 727 36.16 -22.21 12.86
C LYS A 727 35.41 -21.48 13.98
N LYS A 728 36.01 -21.32 15.16
CA LYS A 728 35.42 -20.56 16.28
C LYS A 728 35.63 -19.06 16.14
N ARG A 729 36.54 -18.60 15.28
CA ARG A 729 36.86 -17.19 15.08
C ARG A 729 36.26 -16.69 13.77
N VAL A 730 35.26 -15.83 13.90
CA VAL A 730 34.59 -15.16 12.78
C VAL A 730 34.88 -13.67 12.88
N ILE A 731 35.38 -13.08 11.80
CA ILE A 731 35.69 -11.64 11.75
C ILE A 731 34.37 -10.86 11.76
N SER A 732 34.26 -9.89 12.67
CA SER A 732 33.10 -9.00 12.78
C SER A 732 32.91 -8.22 11.47
N ASN A 733 31.65 -7.94 11.12
CA ASN A 733 31.32 -7.04 10.00
C ASN A 733 31.77 -5.60 10.28
N GLU A 734 31.89 -5.19 11.54
CA GLU A 734 32.41 -3.86 11.91
C GLU A 734 33.92 -3.84 12.16
N SER A 735 34.61 -4.96 11.90
CA SER A 735 36.06 -5.05 12.12
C SER A 735 36.81 -4.09 11.21
N GLN A 736 37.63 -3.23 11.81
CA GLN A 736 38.75 -2.63 11.12
C GLN A 736 39.81 -3.71 10.85
N ILE A 737 40.61 -3.51 9.80
CA ILE A 737 41.69 -4.44 9.43
C ILE A 737 42.99 -3.71 9.66
N ASP A 738 43.69 -3.99 10.74
CA ASP A 738 44.92 -3.29 11.08
C ASP A 738 46.14 -4.14 10.77
N LEU A 739 47.22 -3.50 10.30
CA LEU A 739 48.47 -4.19 9.95
C LEU A 739 49.29 -4.43 11.23
N GLU A 740 49.63 -5.69 11.51
CA GLU A 740 50.52 -6.06 12.62
C GLU A 740 51.98 -6.22 12.17
N GLY A 741 52.19 -6.71 10.95
CA GLY A 741 53.52 -6.92 10.36
C GLY A 741 53.55 -8.11 9.41
N GLY A 742 54.28 -7.98 8.30
CA GLY A 742 54.31 -9.01 7.25
C GLY A 742 52.90 -9.33 6.74
N ASP A 743 52.59 -10.63 6.63
CA ASP A 743 51.28 -11.11 6.14
C ASP A 743 50.22 -11.23 7.26
N GLU A 744 50.43 -10.60 8.41
CA GLU A 744 49.53 -10.67 9.57
C GLU A 744 48.69 -9.40 9.73
N ILE A 745 47.38 -9.60 9.90
CA ILE A 745 46.41 -8.55 10.22
C ILE A 745 45.78 -8.77 11.59
N ARG A 746 45.56 -7.68 12.31
CA ARG A 746 44.72 -7.63 13.50
C ARG A 746 43.27 -7.31 13.09
N VAL A 747 42.35 -8.12 13.61
CA VAL A 747 40.91 -8.02 13.34
C VAL A 747 40.11 -8.28 14.60
N THR A 748 38.90 -7.74 14.68
CA THR A 748 37.96 -7.95 15.77
C THR A 748 37.00 -9.08 15.43
N GLY A 749 36.85 -10.05 16.34
CA GLY A 749 35.89 -11.12 16.22
C GLY A 749 34.47 -10.70 16.55
N LYS A 750 33.49 -11.52 16.15
CA LYS A 750 32.09 -11.35 16.57
C LYS A 750 31.88 -11.37 18.09
N ASP A 751 32.80 -11.96 18.83
CA ASP A 751 32.81 -11.98 20.30
C ASP A 751 33.41 -10.70 20.91
N GLY A 752 33.73 -9.70 20.08
CA GLY A 752 34.35 -8.44 20.48
C GLY A 752 35.84 -8.55 20.80
N LYS A 753 36.46 -9.72 20.64
CA LYS A 753 37.89 -9.92 20.95
C LYS A 753 38.75 -9.77 19.72
N GLU A 754 39.88 -9.11 19.88
CA GLU A 754 40.87 -9.00 18.81
C GLU A 754 41.66 -10.30 18.64
N PHE A 755 41.98 -10.61 17.38
CA PHE A 755 42.91 -11.65 17.03
C PHE A 755 43.69 -11.32 15.77
N ILE A 756 44.79 -12.04 15.59
CA ILE A 756 45.66 -11.87 14.45
C ILE A 756 45.42 -13.02 13.48
N VAL A 757 45.26 -12.70 12.20
CA VAL A 757 45.10 -13.65 11.09
C VAL A 757 46.28 -13.52 10.15
N ASN A 758 46.92 -14.63 9.83
CA ASN A 758 47.94 -14.68 8.78
C ASN A 758 47.29 -14.96 7.41
N LEU A 759 47.39 -14.01 6.48
CA LEU A 759 46.67 -14.04 5.19
C LEU A 759 47.16 -15.11 4.20
N LYS A 760 48.38 -15.62 4.38
CA LYS A 760 48.90 -16.73 3.57
C LYS A 760 48.42 -18.09 4.07
N THR A 761 48.42 -18.28 5.39
CA THR A 761 48.20 -19.60 6.00
C THR A 761 46.80 -19.81 6.57
N GLY A 762 46.03 -18.73 6.78
CA GLY A 762 44.72 -18.74 7.45
C GLY A 762 44.80 -19.05 8.95
N LYS A 763 46.01 -19.16 9.52
CA LYS A 763 46.21 -19.44 10.95
C LYS A 763 45.94 -18.19 11.77
N THR A 764 45.40 -18.39 12.98
CA THR A 764 45.09 -17.32 13.92
C THR A 764 45.94 -17.41 15.18
N ARG A 765 46.27 -16.26 15.78
CA ARG A 765 46.86 -16.15 17.12
C ARG A 765 46.18 -15.06 17.94
N LYS A 766 46.35 -15.08 19.27
CA LYS A 766 45.84 -14.01 20.14
C LYS A 766 46.75 -12.77 20.01
N VAL A 767 46.15 -11.59 20.12
CA VAL A 767 46.91 -10.34 20.36
C VAL A 767 47.51 -10.47 21.76
N GLN A 768 48.80 -10.16 21.91
CA GLN A 768 49.52 -10.23 23.18
C GLN A 768 49.24 -9.01 24.05
#